data_AF-A0A6N9BG85-F1
#
_entry.id   AF-A0A6N9BG85-F1
#
_cell.length_a   1.000
_cell.length_b   1.000
_cell.length_c   1.000
_cell.angle_alpha   90.00
_cell.angle_beta   90.00
_cell.angle_gamma   90.00
#
_symmetry.space_group_name_H-M   'P 1'
#
loop_
_entity.id
_entity.type
_entity.pdbx_description
1 polymer ?
#
loop_
_entity_poly.entity_id
_entity_poly.type
_entity_poly.pdbx_seq_one_letter_code
_entity_poly.pdbx_strand_id
1 'polypeptide(L)'
;RLRPDPGSTPPAVSIRSAEVYYRTAGRNWERAAMIKARPVAGDIEAGEAFLETLQPFIWRRHLDFDAAQDIRAIKEQIDASRGAGGQGLEGHNVKLGRGGIREIEFFVQAQQLLWGGRNPGLRGCATLESLESLVSAGHVDPGAAAELRAAYGFQRGVEHRLQMVDDRQTHSLPDSESGMAGIAAFLAFPSAGAFEDRLNTHIAAVERHYGALFEDRLDAPDAEGVDFHADGAAEAALAGMGYADAGEGAAMVRRWLAGGAPVLRSGEARALLARLLPNILAAFAAAPAPDAALSRFDRFLAGLPPDRRLFSLLAARPELLGIVTDVVGSAPLLAGWMTRRPLLLESALSRDFTDLDLPDEDGLEPEMAEAARRGLVRLFYAREFGRAEMQAELEAAADRAGDLLDLLDVVRRWANDRLFQIGTHMLRGRLSPEEAAPPLADIADVCVGALMPAVQEVFAAVHGRVPGGRAAVLAFGDLGCREMTVSSELDLMLLYDHEGAPSDGPRLLDPDAYYARLCRRLMAALTAETTEGGLYRADMRPRETGSSGPLACSLRAFLDYPHGRAGAPELAALRRARVVWSEGGLGDRFEEAQRAVLAVPRPAGPLADGLAAMRGQGADAAGGPALGHPPGG
;
A
#
# COMPACT_ATOMS: atom_id res chain seq x y z
N ARG A 1 0.98 -33.03 17.57
CA ARG A 1 0.36 -33.06 16.22
C ARG A 1 0.25 -31.67 15.56
N LEU A 2 0.69 -30.59 16.22
CA LEU A 2 0.66 -29.20 15.69
C LEU A 2 2.03 -28.69 15.21
N ARG A 3 3.07 -29.55 15.22
CA ARG A 3 4.39 -29.21 14.68
C ARG A 3 4.33 -29.18 13.15
N PRO A 4 5.19 -28.40 12.46
CA PRO A 4 5.32 -28.41 11.00
C PRO A 4 5.28 -29.82 10.43
N ASP A 5 4.37 -30.14 9.52
CA ASP A 5 4.18 -31.48 8.94
C ASP A 5 4.48 -32.65 9.92
N PRO A 6 3.57 -32.91 10.87
CA PRO A 6 3.81 -33.84 11.97
C PRO A 6 3.92 -35.31 11.54
N GLY A 7 3.69 -35.63 10.26
CA GLY A 7 3.92 -36.95 9.70
C GLY A 7 5.37 -37.17 9.24
N SER A 8 6.08 -36.10 8.88
CA SER A 8 7.41 -36.17 8.27
C SER A 8 8.51 -35.51 9.09
N THR A 9 8.17 -34.60 10.01
CA THR A 9 9.18 -33.89 10.81
C THR A 9 9.51 -34.56 12.13
N PRO A 10 10.77 -34.48 12.58
CA PRO A 10 11.16 -34.92 13.92
C PRO A 10 10.47 -34.09 15.02
N PRO A 11 10.39 -34.61 16.26
CA PRO A 11 9.82 -33.88 17.40
C PRO A 11 10.52 -32.57 17.75
N ALA A 12 11.79 -32.42 17.36
CA ALA A 12 12.57 -31.20 17.48
C ALA A 12 12.99 -30.75 16.07
N VAL A 13 12.77 -29.47 15.75
CA VAL A 13 13.13 -28.86 14.47
C VAL A 13 14.08 -27.70 14.71
N SER A 14 15.03 -27.48 13.79
CA SER A 14 15.88 -26.30 13.85
C SER A 14 15.08 -25.03 13.50
N ILE A 15 15.49 -23.88 14.02
CA ILE A 15 14.89 -22.57 13.72
C ILE A 15 14.83 -22.36 12.20
N ARG A 16 15.95 -22.57 11.50
CA ARG A 16 16.04 -22.43 10.04
C ARG A 16 15.05 -23.34 9.30
N SER A 17 14.89 -24.58 9.74
CA SER A 17 13.93 -25.51 9.12
C SER A 17 12.48 -25.04 9.32
N ALA A 18 12.16 -24.55 10.52
CA ALA A 18 10.83 -24.02 10.82
C ALA A 18 10.54 -22.74 10.01
N GLU A 19 11.50 -21.82 9.90
CA GLU A 19 11.37 -20.60 9.07
C GLU A 19 11.10 -20.93 7.60
N VAL A 20 11.86 -21.86 7.02
CA VAL A 20 11.67 -22.30 5.64
C VAL A 20 10.29 -22.92 5.45
N TYR A 21 9.84 -23.74 6.40
CA TYR A 21 8.52 -24.35 6.35
C TYR A 21 7.41 -23.31 6.38
N TYR A 22 7.39 -22.42 7.38
CA TYR A 22 6.32 -21.43 7.52
C TYR A 22 6.32 -20.42 6.36
N ARG A 23 7.46 -20.17 5.72
CA ARG A 23 7.55 -19.30 4.54
C ARG A 23 7.04 -19.97 3.26
N THR A 24 7.22 -21.28 3.10
CA THR A 24 6.96 -21.98 1.83
C THR A 24 5.70 -22.85 1.83
N ALA A 25 5.38 -23.47 2.95
CA ALA A 25 4.36 -24.51 3.06
C ALA A 25 3.40 -24.33 4.25
N GLY A 26 3.56 -23.27 5.03
CA GLY A 26 2.73 -22.97 6.20
C GLY A 26 1.26 -22.82 5.83
N ARG A 27 0.41 -23.64 6.46
CA ARG A 27 -1.04 -23.69 6.21
C ARG A 27 -1.76 -22.55 6.92
N ASN A 28 -2.94 -22.22 6.41
CA ASN A 28 -3.77 -21.11 6.89
C ASN A 28 -4.14 -21.24 8.38
N TRP A 29 -4.55 -22.43 8.80
CA TRP A 29 -4.88 -22.70 10.21
C TRP A 29 -3.66 -22.64 11.15
N GLU A 30 -2.44 -22.87 10.63
CA GLU A 30 -1.21 -22.79 11.43
C GLU A 30 -0.93 -21.35 11.85
N ARG A 31 -1.37 -20.35 11.07
CA ARG A 31 -1.29 -18.94 11.46
C ARG A 31 -2.10 -18.67 12.73
N ALA A 32 -3.36 -19.11 12.74
CA ALA A 32 -4.23 -18.98 13.91
C ALA A 32 -3.66 -19.74 15.12
N ALA A 33 -3.05 -20.92 14.91
CA ALA A 33 -2.39 -21.66 15.99
C ALA A 33 -1.19 -20.91 16.57
N MET A 34 -0.37 -20.29 15.70
CA MET A 34 0.84 -19.56 16.12
C MET A 34 0.55 -18.26 16.88
N ILE A 35 -0.67 -17.70 16.79
CA ILE A 35 -1.10 -16.57 17.66
C ILE A 35 -1.00 -16.94 19.15
N LYS A 36 -1.20 -18.22 19.48
CA LYS A 36 -1.19 -18.71 20.87
C LYS A 36 0.19 -19.25 21.30
N ALA A 37 1.18 -19.23 20.41
CA ALA A 37 2.51 -19.75 20.71
C ALA A 37 3.24 -18.84 21.72
N ARG A 38 3.84 -19.45 22.74
CA ARG A 38 4.75 -18.77 23.68
C ARG A 38 5.86 -19.73 24.11
N PRO A 39 7.10 -19.26 24.33
CA PRO A 39 8.13 -20.05 24.99
C PRO A 39 7.71 -20.34 26.44
N VAL A 40 7.98 -21.55 26.93
CA VAL A 40 7.56 -22.00 28.28
C VAL A 40 8.75 -22.45 29.13
N ALA A 41 9.81 -22.97 28.52
CA ALA A 41 11.01 -23.44 29.20
C ALA A 41 12.22 -23.43 28.25
N GLY A 42 13.43 -23.45 28.81
CA GLY A 42 14.68 -23.43 28.06
C GLY A 42 15.17 -22.00 27.80
N ASP A 43 15.70 -21.77 26.60
CA ASP A 43 16.13 -20.46 26.14
C ASP A 43 14.91 -19.66 25.65
N ILE A 44 14.39 -18.81 26.55
CA ILE A 44 13.19 -18.00 26.29
C ILE A 44 13.47 -16.92 25.25
N GLU A 45 14.65 -16.30 25.29
CA GLU A 45 15.07 -15.24 24.37
C GLU A 45 15.14 -15.77 22.93
N ALA A 46 15.73 -16.95 22.72
CA ALA A 46 15.75 -17.59 21.41
C ALA A 46 14.33 -17.95 20.90
N GLY A 47 13.44 -18.35 21.81
CA GLY A 47 12.04 -18.64 21.50
C GLY A 47 11.26 -17.38 21.09
N GLU A 48 11.47 -16.27 21.79
CA GLU A 48 10.86 -14.97 21.49
C GLU A 48 11.37 -14.42 20.15
N ALA A 49 12.69 -14.47 19.92
CA ALA A 49 13.30 -14.08 18.65
C ALA A 49 12.75 -14.89 17.46
N PHE A 50 12.52 -16.20 17.64
CA PHE A 50 11.88 -17.03 16.62
C PHE A 50 10.44 -16.59 16.32
N LEU A 51 9.65 -16.29 17.35
CA LEU A 51 8.27 -15.79 17.16
C LEU A 51 8.26 -14.41 16.49
N GLU A 52 9.25 -13.56 16.78
CA GLU A 52 9.44 -12.29 16.10
C GLU A 52 9.71 -12.48 14.61
N THR A 53 10.60 -13.41 14.24
CA THR A 53 10.86 -13.78 12.84
C THR A 53 9.62 -14.32 12.12
N LEU A 54 8.69 -14.95 12.84
CA LEU A 54 7.43 -15.43 12.29
C LEU A 54 6.33 -14.36 12.18
N GLN A 55 6.55 -13.14 12.66
CA GLN A 55 5.55 -12.08 12.55
C GLN A 55 5.04 -11.86 11.11
N PRO A 56 5.86 -11.86 10.04
CA PRO A 56 5.36 -11.72 8.67
C PRO A 56 4.48 -12.89 8.21
N PHE A 57 4.66 -14.08 8.79
CA PHE A 57 3.81 -15.24 8.55
C PHE A 57 2.49 -15.13 9.33
N ILE A 58 2.49 -14.68 10.58
CA ILE A 58 1.26 -14.59 11.37
C ILE A 58 0.45 -13.34 11.02
N TRP A 59 1.12 -12.20 10.87
CA TRP A 59 0.56 -10.86 10.79
C TRP A 59 0.82 -10.23 9.42
N ARG A 60 -0.06 -10.50 8.45
CA ARG A 60 0.05 -9.90 7.11
C ARG A 60 -0.24 -8.39 7.18
N ARG A 61 0.71 -7.56 6.76
CA ARG A 61 0.53 -6.09 6.68
C ARG A 61 -0.55 -5.67 5.66
N HIS A 62 -0.79 -6.52 4.67
CA HIS A 62 -1.76 -6.34 3.60
C HIS A 62 -2.95 -7.27 3.85
N LEU A 63 -4.16 -6.72 3.82
CA LEU A 63 -5.39 -7.50 3.87
C LEU A 63 -5.65 -8.00 2.45
N ASP A 64 -4.96 -9.07 2.08
CA ASP A 64 -5.19 -9.77 0.82
C ASP A 64 -6.46 -10.62 0.93
N PHE A 65 -7.12 -10.87 -0.20
CA PHE A 65 -8.23 -11.83 -0.28
C PHE A 65 -7.85 -13.22 0.21
N ASP A 66 -6.56 -13.57 0.11
CA ASP A 66 -6.05 -14.79 0.70
C ASP A 66 -6.33 -14.79 2.21
N ALA A 67 -6.16 -13.69 2.95
CA ALA A 67 -6.51 -13.63 4.37
C ALA A 67 -8.01 -13.84 4.64
N ALA A 68 -8.89 -13.30 3.80
CA ALA A 68 -10.34 -13.47 3.91
C ALA A 68 -10.78 -14.92 3.59
N GLN A 69 -10.22 -15.53 2.53
CA GLN A 69 -10.43 -16.94 2.21
C GLN A 69 -9.82 -17.86 3.25
N ASP A 70 -8.66 -17.52 3.81
CA ASP A 70 -8.00 -18.29 4.86
C ASP A 70 -8.88 -18.35 6.10
N ILE A 71 -9.47 -17.22 6.50
CA ILE A 71 -10.45 -17.15 7.59
C ILE A 71 -11.70 -17.98 7.26
N ARG A 72 -12.19 -17.92 6.01
CA ARG A 72 -13.33 -18.74 5.56
C ARG A 72 -13.01 -20.24 5.61
N ALA A 73 -11.85 -20.66 5.13
CA ALA A 73 -11.41 -22.05 5.17
C ALA A 73 -11.26 -22.56 6.60
N ILE A 74 -10.77 -21.73 7.53
CA ILE A 74 -10.72 -22.09 8.96
C ILE A 74 -12.14 -22.19 9.54
N LYS A 75 -13.05 -21.26 9.18
CA LYS A 75 -14.46 -21.33 9.57
C LYS A 75 -15.10 -22.64 9.09
N GLU A 76 -14.98 -22.97 7.81
CA GLU A 76 -15.52 -24.20 7.23
C GLU A 76 -14.98 -25.44 7.93
N GLN A 77 -13.70 -25.44 8.30
CA GLN A 77 -13.09 -26.54 9.06
C GLN A 77 -13.66 -26.64 10.48
N ILE A 78 -13.90 -25.50 11.15
CA ILE A 78 -14.57 -25.45 12.46
C ILE A 78 -15.99 -25.97 12.32
N ASP A 79 -16.73 -25.47 11.34
CA ASP A 79 -18.12 -25.85 11.03
C ASP A 79 -18.23 -27.35 10.72
N ALA A 80 -17.29 -27.92 9.94
CA ALA A 80 -17.24 -29.35 9.63
C ALA A 80 -16.82 -30.22 10.82
N SER A 81 -16.08 -29.66 11.78
CA SER A 81 -15.72 -30.35 13.02
C SER A 81 -16.84 -30.35 14.06
N ARG A 82 -17.91 -29.57 13.82
CA ARG A 82 -19.17 -29.69 14.56
C ARG A 82 -19.76 -31.05 14.20
N GLY A 83 -19.74 -32.00 15.15
CA GLY A 83 -20.46 -33.25 14.97
C GLY A 83 -21.93 -33.00 14.64
N ALA A 84 -22.62 -33.96 14.02
CA ALA A 84 -24.06 -33.90 13.80
C ALA A 84 -24.80 -33.91 15.15
N GLY A 85 -24.92 -32.75 15.78
CA GLY A 85 -25.60 -32.58 17.06
C GLY A 85 -27.11 -32.57 16.88
N GLY A 86 -27.81 -33.40 17.66
CA GLY A 86 -29.26 -33.30 17.80
C GLY A 86 -29.69 -31.97 18.43
N GLN A 87 -30.99 -31.69 18.45
CA GLN A 87 -31.57 -30.43 18.95
C GLN A 87 -31.44 -30.24 20.48
N GLY A 88 -30.77 -31.13 21.22
CA GLY A 88 -30.66 -31.11 22.68
C GLY A 88 -29.24 -30.91 23.22
N LEU A 89 -29.13 -30.68 24.54
CA LEU A 89 -27.85 -30.50 25.25
C LEU A 89 -27.20 -31.83 25.69
N GLU A 90 -27.90 -32.94 25.56
CA GLU A 90 -27.37 -34.29 25.81
C GLU A 90 -26.17 -34.56 24.90
N GLY A 91 -25.01 -34.87 25.49
CA GLY A 91 -23.77 -35.10 24.75
C GLY A 91 -23.14 -33.87 24.10
N HIS A 92 -23.75 -32.69 24.28
CA HIS A 92 -23.27 -31.46 23.67
C HIS A 92 -21.84 -31.14 24.13
N ASN A 93 -20.97 -30.86 23.16
CA ASN A 93 -19.57 -30.54 23.42
C ASN A 93 -19.40 -29.03 23.64
N VAL A 94 -19.19 -28.60 24.88
CA VAL A 94 -19.10 -27.16 25.22
C VAL A 94 -17.92 -26.43 24.56
N LYS A 95 -16.98 -27.18 23.97
CA LYS A 95 -15.81 -26.61 23.29
C LYS A 95 -15.98 -26.57 21.78
N LEU A 96 -16.32 -27.70 21.17
CA LEU A 96 -16.39 -27.88 19.71
C LEU A 96 -17.81 -27.80 19.15
N GLY A 97 -18.81 -27.85 20.01
CA GLY A 97 -20.21 -27.69 19.64
C GLY A 97 -20.55 -26.26 19.23
N ARG A 98 -21.74 -26.12 18.66
CA ARG A 98 -22.31 -24.83 18.24
C ARG A 98 -22.39 -23.88 19.44
N GLY A 99 -21.95 -22.64 19.26
CA GLY A 99 -21.87 -21.65 20.33
C GLY A 99 -20.81 -21.94 21.40
N GLY A 100 -19.89 -22.87 21.15
CA GLY A 100 -18.89 -23.33 22.11
C GLY A 100 -17.65 -22.44 22.25
N ILE A 101 -16.76 -22.81 23.17
CA ILE A 101 -15.51 -22.08 23.49
C ILE A 101 -14.67 -21.81 22.23
N ARG A 102 -14.61 -22.77 21.30
CA ARG A 102 -13.80 -22.67 20.09
C ARG A 102 -14.27 -21.56 19.16
N GLU A 103 -15.58 -21.31 19.09
CA GLU A 103 -16.14 -20.23 18.28
C GLU A 103 -15.78 -18.86 18.84
N ILE A 104 -15.77 -18.71 20.17
CA ILE A 104 -15.32 -17.47 20.83
C ILE A 104 -13.83 -17.23 20.59
N GLU A 105 -13.00 -18.27 20.71
CA GLU A 105 -11.56 -18.17 20.41
C GLU A 105 -11.33 -17.76 18.95
N PHE A 106 -12.06 -18.37 18.03
CA PHE A 106 -11.92 -18.07 16.61
C PHE A 106 -12.49 -16.70 16.24
N PHE A 107 -13.58 -16.25 16.86
CA PHE A 107 -14.12 -14.90 16.70
C PHE A 107 -13.04 -13.84 16.99
N VAL A 108 -12.28 -14.01 18.06
CA VAL A 108 -11.16 -13.12 18.41
C VAL A 108 -10.01 -13.31 17.41
N GLN A 109 -9.57 -14.54 17.16
CA GLN A 109 -8.42 -14.81 16.30
C GLN A 109 -8.62 -14.37 14.85
N ALA A 110 -9.82 -14.55 14.29
CA ALA A 110 -10.15 -14.09 12.95
C ALA A 110 -9.94 -12.58 12.81
N GLN A 111 -10.37 -11.81 13.80
CA GLN A 111 -10.17 -10.36 13.83
C GLN A 111 -8.71 -9.97 14.08
N GLN A 112 -7.98 -10.71 14.91
CA GLN A 112 -6.54 -10.51 15.06
C GLN A 112 -5.79 -10.77 13.74
N LEU A 113 -6.19 -11.78 12.96
CA LEU A 113 -5.62 -12.05 11.64
C LEU A 113 -5.94 -10.94 10.63
N LEU A 114 -7.14 -10.35 10.70
CA LEU A 114 -7.54 -9.23 9.84
C LEU A 114 -6.76 -7.94 10.18
N TRP A 115 -6.56 -7.65 11.47
CA TRP A 115 -6.12 -6.30 11.90
C TRP A 115 -4.72 -6.27 12.53
N GLY A 116 -4.24 -7.38 13.08
CA GLY A 116 -2.97 -7.47 13.79
C GLY A 116 -1.74 -7.16 12.92
N GLY A 117 -1.84 -7.31 11.60
CA GLY A 117 -0.80 -6.88 10.66
C GLY A 117 -0.45 -5.39 10.77
N ARG A 118 -1.49 -4.54 10.88
CA ARG A 118 -1.37 -3.07 10.90
C ARG A 118 -1.40 -2.49 12.31
N ASN A 119 -1.99 -3.20 13.27
CA ASN A 119 -2.07 -2.77 14.65
C ASN A 119 -1.35 -3.78 15.57
N PRO A 120 -0.09 -3.51 15.95
CA PRO A 120 0.66 -4.36 16.87
C PRO A 120 -0.02 -4.60 18.23
N GLY A 121 -0.85 -3.66 18.69
CA GLY A 121 -1.60 -3.79 19.95
C GLY A 121 -2.65 -4.91 19.96
N LEU A 122 -3.00 -5.45 18.79
CA LEU A 122 -3.95 -6.56 18.64
C LEU A 122 -3.29 -7.95 18.64
N ARG A 123 -1.96 -8.04 18.76
CA ARG A 123 -1.20 -9.30 18.62
C ARG A 123 -1.13 -10.14 19.89
N GLY A 124 -1.96 -9.86 20.89
CA GLY A 124 -2.00 -10.57 22.17
C GLY A 124 -2.34 -12.06 22.02
N CYS A 125 -1.80 -12.89 22.91
CA CYS A 125 -2.08 -14.34 22.89
C CYS A 125 -3.32 -14.72 23.73
N ALA A 126 -3.69 -13.94 24.75
CA ALA A 126 -4.82 -14.24 25.62
C ALA A 126 -6.16 -13.80 24.99
N THR A 127 -7.14 -14.71 24.92
CA THR A 127 -8.40 -14.46 24.20
C THR A 127 -9.19 -13.27 24.75
N LEU A 128 -9.32 -13.16 26.08
CA LEU A 128 -10.10 -12.08 26.70
C LEU A 128 -9.39 -10.72 26.64
N GLU A 129 -8.06 -10.70 26.85
CA GLU A 129 -7.26 -9.46 26.71
C GLU A 129 -7.30 -8.96 25.26
N SER A 130 -7.15 -9.86 24.28
CA SER A 130 -7.26 -9.49 22.87
C SER A 130 -8.66 -9.01 22.49
N LEU A 131 -9.72 -9.54 23.13
CA LEU A 131 -11.08 -9.05 22.92
C LEU A 131 -11.23 -7.60 23.44
N GLU A 132 -10.65 -7.27 24.60
CA GLU A 132 -10.62 -5.89 25.13
C GLU A 132 -9.80 -4.95 24.24
N SER A 133 -8.66 -5.42 23.72
CA SER A 133 -7.86 -4.65 22.75
C SER A 133 -8.64 -4.38 21.46
N LEU A 134 -9.43 -5.34 20.98
CA LEU A 134 -10.29 -5.16 19.81
C LEU A 134 -11.42 -4.14 20.04
N VAL A 135 -12.00 -4.11 21.24
CA VAL A 135 -12.96 -3.06 21.64
C VAL A 135 -12.29 -1.69 21.67
N SER A 136 -11.11 -1.59 22.29
CA SER A 136 -10.36 -0.33 22.40
C SER A 136 -9.95 0.22 21.03
N ALA A 137 -9.74 -0.65 20.06
CA ALA A 137 -9.44 -0.30 18.67
C ALA A 137 -10.69 -0.09 17.78
N GLY A 138 -11.90 -0.15 18.35
CA GLY A 138 -13.16 0.07 17.64
C GLY A 138 -13.56 -1.04 16.66
N HIS A 139 -13.01 -2.24 16.80
CA HIS A 139 -13.31 -3.37 15.91
C HIS A 139 -14.45 -4.27 16.39
N VAL A 140 -14.74 -4.25 17.70
CA VAL A 140 -15.81 -5.04 18.32
C VAL A 140 -16.68 -4.13 19.17
N ASP A 141 -18.00 -4.28 19.05
CA ASP A 141 -18.96 -3.58 19.89
C ASP A 141 -18.76 -3.94 21.38
N PRO A 142 -18.72 -2.95 22.30
CA PRO A 142 -18.54 -3.21 23.72
C PRO A 142 -19.59 -4.16 24.33
N GLY A 143 -20.84 -4.11 23.86
CA GLY A 143 -21.91 -5.01 24.28
C GLY A 143 -21.67 -6.45 23.82
N ALA A 144 -21.30 -6.63 22.56
CA ALA A 144 -20.91 -7.93 22.01
C ALA A 144 -19.72 -8.55 22.79
N ALA A 145 -18.70 -7.75 23.08
CA ALA A 145 -17.54 -8.21 23.87
C ALA A 145 -17.93 -8.62 25.29
N ALA A 146 -18.84 -7.89 25.94
CA ALA A 146 -19.33 -8.24 27.28
C ALA A 146 -20.06 -9.58 27.29
N GLU A 147 -20.93 -9.82 26.31
CA GLU A 147 -21.65 -11.10 26.16
C GLU A 147 -20.70 -12.27 25.89
N LEU A 148 -19.75 -12.11 24.96
CA LEU A 148 -18.75 -13.14 24.63
C LEU A 148 -17.84 -13.45 25.81
N ARG A 149 -17.43 -12.44 26.59
CA ARG A 149 -16.66 -12.63 27.83
C ARG A 149 -17.44 -13.45 28.86
N ALA A 150 -18.71 -13.11 29.07
CA ALA A 150 -19.59 -13.84 29.98
C ALA A 150 -19.77 -15.31 29.52
N ALA A 151 -20.03 -15.53 28.24
CA ALA A 151 -20.15 -16.88 27.67
C ALA A 151 -18.84 -17.68 27.81
N TYR A 152 -17.69 -17.08 27.50
CA TYR A 152 -16.38 -17.72 27.62
C TYR A 152 -16.11 -18.14 29.08
N GLY A 153 -16.31 -17.23 30.03
CA GLY A 153 -16.11 -17.52 31.45
C GLY A 153 -17.03 -18.63 31.95
N PHE A 154 -18.30 -18.59 31.55
CA PHE A 154 -19.28 -19.60 31.93
C PHE A 154 -18.91 -20.98 31.36
N GLN A 155 -18.69 -21.09 30.06
CA GLN A 155 -18.39 -22.37 29.40
C GLN A 155 -17.05 -22.96 29.83
N ARG A 156 -16.02 -22.14 30.07
CA ARG A 156 -14.75 -22.61 30.69
C ARG A 156 -14.99 -23.13 32.11
N GLY A 157 -15.90 -22.50 32.85
CA GLY A 157 -16.39 -23.02 34.12
C GLY A 157 -16.97 -24.42 33.97
N VAL A 158 -17.94 -24.59 33.06
CA VAL A 158 -18.56 -25.90 32.77
C VAL A 158 -17.51 -26.94 32.36
N GLU A 159 -16.64 -26.60 31.41
CA GLU A 159 -15.54 -27.46 30.94
C GLU A 159 -14.67 -27.95 32.11
N HIS A 160 -14.24 -27.04 32.98
CA HIS A 160 -13.43 -27.42 34.15
C HIS A 160 -14.19 -28.40 35.05
N ARG A 161 -15.50 -28.21 35.28
CA ARG A 161 -16.27 -29.09 36.17
C ARG A 161 -16.47 -30.46 35.55
N LEU A 162 -16.74 -30.52 34.24
CA LEU A 162 -16.82 -31.79 33.50
C LEU A 162 -15.51 -32.58 33.61
N GLN A 163 -14.36 -31.91 33.53
CA GLN A 163 -13.06 -32.56 33.66
C GLN A 163 -12.77 -33.01 35.10
N MET A 164 -13.22 -32.24 36.10
CA MET A 164 -13.02 -32.56 37.52
C MET A 164 -13.82 -33.76 38.02
N VAL A 165 -14.94 -34.11 37.39
CA VAL A 165 -15.77 -35.25 37.85
C VAL A 165 -15.01 -36.56 37.80
N ASP A 166 -14.32 -36.84 36.68
CA ASP A 166 -13.62 -38.11 36.44
C ASP A 166 -12.10 -37.94 36.24
N ASP A 167 -11.57 -36.73 36.42
CA ASP A 167 -10.18 -36.36 36.06
C ASP A 167 -9.83 -36.74 34.61
N ARG A 168 -10.76 -36.48 33.69
CA ARG A 168 -10.67 -36.81 32.26
C ARG A 168 -10.73 -35.56 31.40
N GLN A 169 -10.01 -35.58 30.28
CA GLN A 169 -10.10 -34.54 29.25
C GLN A 169 -11.40 -34.65 28.42
N THR A 170 -12.55 -34.58 29.09
CA THR A 170 -13.87 -34.52 28.45
C THR A 170 -14.30 -33.07 28.23
N HIS A 171 -15.05 -32.86 27.14
CA HIS A 171 -15.71 -31.60 26.82
C HIS A 171 -17.21 -31.79 26.58
N SER A 172 -17.70 -33.03 26.64
CA SER A 172 -19.10 -33.36 26.40
C SER A 172 -19.89 -33.36 27.70
N LEU A 173 -21.09 -32.78 27.64
CA LEU A 173 -22.06 -32.91 28.71
C LEU A 173 -22.51 -34.38 28.85
N PRO A 174 -22.97 -34.78 30.04
CA PRO A 174 -23.49 -36.13 30.24
C PRO A 174 -24.75 -36.40 29.41
N ASP A 175 -24.89 -37.63 28.91
CA ASP A 175 -26.06 -38.07 28.14
C ASP A 175 -27.22 -38.56 29.02
N SER A 176 -27.09 -38.48 30.35
CA SER A 176 -28.10 -38.96 31.30
C SER A 176 -28.62 -37.84 32.18
N GLU A 177 -29.92 -37.87 32.49
CA GLU A 177 -30.56 -36.90 33.40
C GLU A 177 -29.84 -36.81 34.75
N SER A 178 -29.43 -37.96 35.30
CA SER A 178 -28.69 -38.02 36.57
C SER A 178 -27.32 -37.33 36.49
N GLY A 179 -26.61 -37.50 35.37
CA GLY A 179 -25.34 -36.84 35.14
C GLY A 179 -25.50 -35.33 34.96
N MET A 180 -26.54 -34.91 34.24
CA MET A 180 -26.85 -33.49 34.06
C MET A 180 -27.20 -32.80 35.38
N ALA A 181 -28.04 -33.44 36.21
CA ALA A 181 -28.35 -32.95 37.56
C ALA A 181 -27.09 -32.87 38.44
N GLY A 182 -26.18 -33.85 38.33
CA GLY A 182 -24.91 -33.85 39.05
C GLY A 182 -24.01 -32.67 38.67
N ILE A 183 -23.87 -32.39 37.37
CA ILE A 183 -23.09 -31.24 36.89
C ILE A 183 -23.74 -29.91 37.27
N ALA A 184 -25.05 -29.80 37.14
CA ALA A 184 -25.78 -28.60 37.56
C ALA A 184 -25.57 -28.30 39.06
N ALA A 185 -25.69 -29.32 39.91
CA ALA A 185 -25.42 -29.19 41.34
C ALA A 185 -23.97 -28.80 41.63
N PHE A 186 -23.00 -29.37 40.92
CA PHE A 186 -21.57 -29.04 41.09
C PHE A 186 -21.25 -27.59 40.66
N LEU A 187 -21.99 -27.08 39.68
CA LEU A 187 -21.95 -25.67 39.27
C LEU A 187 -22.81 -24.74 40.15
N ALA A 188 -23.39 -25.26 41.22
CA ALA A 188 -24.27 -24.55 42.16
C ALA A 188 -25.56 -23.99 41.53
N PHE A 189 -26.11 -24.69 40.53
CA PHE A 189 -27.44 -24.40 40.01
C PHE A 189 -28.54 -25.08 40.83
N PRO A 190 -29.73 -24.47 40.94
CA PRO A 190 -30.84 -25.03 41.71
C PRO A 190 -31.49 -26.25 41.04
N SER A 191 -31.31 -26.41 39.72
CA SER A 191 -31.83 -27.54 38.95
C SER A 191 -31.05 -27.71 37.64
N ALA A 192 -31.15 -28.90 37.02
CA ALA A 192 -30.62 -29.15 35.68
C ALA A 192 -31.23 -28.18 34.65
N GLY A 193 -32.55 -27.96 34.69
CA GLY A 193 -33.22 -27.01 33.78
C GLY A 193 -32.68 -25.58 33.89
N ALA A 194 -32.43 -25.08 35.12
CA ALA A 194 -31.86 -23.74 35.30
C ALA A 194 -30.43 -23.61 34.75
N PHE A 195 -29.66 -24.70 34.80
CA PHE A 195 -28.34 -24.79 34.18
C PHE A 195 -28.44 -24.82 32.64
N GLU A 196 -29.32 -25.65 32.10
CA GLU A 196 -29.57 -25.77 30.67
C GLU A 196 -30.04 -24.45 30.05
N ASP A 197 -30.99 -23.75 30.67
CA ASP A 197 -31.46 -22.44 30.23
C ASP A 197 -30.32 -21.41 30.18
N ARG A 198 -29.46 -21.41 31.21
CA ARG A 198 -28.31 -20.51 31.27
C ARG A 198 -27.30 -20.85 30.18
N LEU A 199 -27.02 -22.14 29.96
CA LEU A 199 -26.09 -22.57 28.92
C LEU A 199 -26.62 -22.23 27.52
N ASN A 200 -27.89 -22.50 27.25
CA ASN A 200 -28.55 -22.15 25.99
C ASN A 200 -28.52 -20.65 25.71
N THR A 201 -28.69 -19.81 26.75
CA THR A 201 -28.56 -18.35 26.62
C THR A 201 -27.16 -17.95 26.14
N HIS A 202 -26.11 -18.56 26.70
CA HIS A 202 -24.73 -18.28 26.28
C HIS A 202 -24.43 -18.83 24.88
N ILE A 203 -24.91 -20.04 24.56
CA ILE A 203 -24.77 -20.65 23.23
C ILE A 203 -25.41 -19.75 22.16
N ALA A 204 -26.65 -19.31 22.38
CA ALA A 204 -27.37 -18.44 21.45
C ALA A 204 -26.68 -17.08 21.26
N ALA A 205 -26.12 -16.50 22.33
CA ALA A 205 -25.35 -15.26 22.24
C ALA A 205 -24.08 -15.43 21.38
N VAL A 206 -23.32 -16.51 21.59
CA VAL A 206 -22.12 -16.80 20.80
C VAL A 206 -22.49 -17.02 19.33
N GLU A 207 -23.53 -17.81 19.05
CA GLU A 207 -23.98 -18.06 17.68
C GLU A 207 -24.35 -16.79 16.93
N ARG A 208 -25.08 -15.89 17.59
CA ARG A 208 -25.48 -14.61 17.00
C ARG A 208 -24.26 -13.76 16.63
N HIS A 209 -23.32 -13.58 17.55
CA HIS A 209 -22.12 -12.77 17.30
C HIS A 209 -21.17 -13.44 16.29
N TYR A 210 -21.04 -14.76 16.37
CA TYR A 210 -20.25 -15.54 15.43
C TYR A 210 -20.83 -15.45 14.02
N GLY A 211 -22.15 -15.66 13.85
CA GLY A 211 -22.84 -15.54 12.57
C GLY A 211 -22.69 -14.16 11.93
N ALA A 212 -22.98 -13.10 12.71
CA ALA A 212 -22.88 -11.72 12.25
C ALA A 212 -21.47 -11.34 11.75
N LEU A 213 -20.41 -11.88 12.36
CA LEU A 213 -19.04 -11.64 11.92
C LEU A 213 -18.79 -12.08 10.46
N PHE A 214 -19.48 -13.13 10.01
CA PHE A 214 -19.26 -13.74 8.69
C PHE A 214 -20.32 -13.33 7.65
N GLU A 215 -21.56 -13.07 8.06
CA GLU A 215 -22.64 -12.60 7.17
C GLU A 215 -22.39 -11.16 6.67
N ASP A 216 -21.98 -10.22 7.55
CA ASP A 216 -21.82 -8.80 7.17
C ASP A 216 -20.49 -8.48 6.48
N ARG A 217 -19.44 -9.30 6.64
CA ARG A 217 -18.06 -8.94 6.26
C ARG A 217 -17.42 -9.82 5.20
N LEU A 218 -17.98 -11.00 4.92
CA LEU A 218 -17.36 -11.97 4.03
C LEU A 218 -18.30 -12.41 2.91
N ASP A 219 -19.61 -12.40 3.14
CA ASP A 219 -20.60 -12.70 2.11
C ASP A 219 -21.15 -11.41 1.52
N ALA A 220 -20.50 -10.92 0.46
CA ALA A 220 -21.22 -10.05 -0.47
C ALA A 220 -22.43 -10.86 -0.98
N PRO A 221 -23.65 -10.28 -0.98
CA PRO A 221 -24.83 -11.00 -1.44
C PRO A 221 -24.54 -11.57 -2.83
N ASP A 222 -24.81 -12.87 -3.00
CA ASP A 222 -24.95 -13.45 -4.32
C ASP A 222 -26.00 -12.61 -5.04
N ALA A 223 -25.55 -11.72 -5.92
CA ALA A 223 -26.46 -11.00 -6.77
C ALA A 223 -27.20 -12.08 -7.57
N GLU A 224 -28.52 -12.21 -7.34
CA GLU A 224 -29.42 -12.78 -8.33
C GLU A 224 -29.18 -12.00 -9.63
N GLY A 225 -28.29 -12.52 -10.47
CA GLY A 225 -27.55 -11.71 -11.42
C GLY A 225 -27.55 -12.38 -12.79
N VAL A 226 -27.89 -11.58 -13.80
CA VAL A 226 -27.85 -11.86 -15.24
C VAL A 226 -26.85 -12.95 -15.60
N ASP A 227 -27.32 -14.01 -16.28
CA ASP A 227 -26.43 -15.02 -16.85
C ASP A 227 -25.66 -14.41 -18.04
N PHE A 228 -24.47 -13.87 -17.76
CA PHE A 228 -23.59 -13.30 -18.77
C PHE A 228 -22.96 -14.36 -19.71
N HIS A 229 -23.21 -15.66 -19.49
CA HIS A 229 -22.85 -16.72 -20.43
C HIS A 229 -23.94 -16.98 -21.48
N ALA A 230 -25.19 -16.58 -21.23
CA ALA A 230 -26.30 -16.80 -22.14
C ALA A 230 -26.37 -15.74 -23.25
N ASP A 231 -26.59 -16.20 -24.48
CA ASP A 231 -26.78 -15.32 -25.64
C ASP A 231 -28.05 -14.47 -25.48
N GLY A 232 -27.93 -13.15 -25.68
CA GLY A 232 -29.03 -12.19 -25.62
C GLY A 232 -29.28 -11.59 -24.23
N ALA A 233 -28.96 -12.32 -23.15
CA ALA A 233 -29.15 -11.83 -21.78
C ALA A 233 -28.13 -10.73 -21.41
N ALA A 234 -26.86 -10.93 -21.80
CA ALA A 234 -25.80 -9.94 -21.60
C ALA A 234 -26.06 -8.66 -22.42
N GLU A 235 -26.44 -8.80 -23.69
CA GLU A 235 -26.77 -7.67 -24.57
C GLU A 235 -27.94 -6.85 -24.03
N ALA A 236 -29.00 -7.51 -23.57
CA ALA A 236 -30.15 -6.84 -22.95
C ALA A 236 -29.75 -6.10 -21.66
N ALA A 237 -28.90 -6.70 -20.84
CA ALA A 237 -28.41 -6.07 -19.60
C ALA A 237 -27.56 -4.83 -19.89
N LEU A 238 -26.59 -4.91 -20.82
CA LEU A 238 -25.77 -3.76 -21.21
C LEU A 238 -26.61 -2.65 -21.86
N ALA A 239 -27.55 -3.00 -22.75
CA ALA A 239 -28.45 -2.02 -23.35
C ALA A 239 -29.31 -1.32 -22.28
N GLY A 240 -29.81 -2.08 -21.29
CA GLY A 240 -30.56 -1.54 -20.15
C GLY A 240 -29.75 -0.63 -19.24
N MET A 241 -28.42 -0.83 -19.18
CA MET A 241 -27.49 0.04 -18.44
C MET A 241 -27.08 1.30 -19.23
N GLY A 242 -27.44 1.41 -20.52
CA GLY A 242 -27.15 2.59 -21.35
C GLY A 242 -25.89 2.51 -22.21
N TYR A 243 -25.31 1.32 -22.40
CA TYR A 243 -24.24 1.11 -23.37
C TYR A 243 -24.76 1.25 -24.81
N ALA A 244 -24.05 2.01 -25.65
CA ALA A 244 -24.47 2.23 -27.03
C ALA A 244 -24.19 1.01 -27.92
N ASP A 245 -23.07 0.31 -27.69
CA ASP A 245 -22.72 -0.95 -28.38
C ASP A 245 -22.77 -2.14 -27.40
N ALA A 246 -23.99 -2.46 -26.98
CA ALA A 246 -24.24 -3.58 -26.08
C ALA A 246 -23.77 -4.93 -26.67
N GLY A 247 -23.72 -5.06 -27.99
CA GLY A 247 -23.25 -6.27 -28.68
C GLY A 247 -21.74 -6.47 -28.52
N GLU A 248 -20.95 -5.43 -28.81
CA GLU A 248 -19.50 -5.48 -28.59
C GLU A 248 -19.16 -5.66 -27.11
N GLY A 249 -19.85 -4.93 -26.22
CA GLY A 249 -19.67 -5.06 -24.78
C GLY A 249 -19.98 -6.46 -24.24
N ALA A 250 -21.07 -7.09 -24.68
CA ALA A 250 -21.40 -8.47 -24.32
C ALA A 250 -20.35 -9.45 -24.84
N ALA A 251 -19.84 -9.24 -26.05
CA ALA A 251 -18.75 -10.07 -26.60
C ALA A 251 -17.45 -9.92 -25.80
N MET A 252 -17.12 -8.74 -25.28
CA MET A 252 -15.99 -8.53 -24.36
C MET A 252 -16.17 -9.33 -23.07
N VAL A 253 -17.32 -9.19 -22.41
CA VAL A 253 -17.63 -9.90 -21.16
C VAL A 253 -17.54 -11.42 -21.34
N ARG A 254 -18.10 -11.97 -22.42
CA ARG A 254 -17.98 -13.41 -22.73
C ARG A 254 -16.53 -13.84 -22.92
N ARG A 255 -15.68 -13.04 -23.59
CA ARG A 255 -14.24 -13.33 -23.71
C ARG A 255 -13.54 -13.35 -22.34
N TRP A 256 -13.89 -12.44 -21.45
CA TRP A 256 -13.34 -12.42 -20.10
C TRP A 256 -13.72 -13.68 -19.31
N LEU A 257 -15.01 -14.03 -19.33
CA LEU A 257 -15.54 -15.24 -18.70
C LEU A 257 -15.04 -16.54 -19.34
N ALA A 258 -14.53 -16.50 -20.57
CA ALA A 258 -13.84 -17.61 -21.22
C ALA A 258 -12.32 -17.65 -20.93
N GLY A 259 -11.78 -16.68 -20.19
CA GLY A 259 -10.36 -16.61 -19.85
C GLY A 259 -9.47 -16.01 -20.95
N GLY A 260 -10.02 -15.11 -21.78
CA GLY A 260 -9.33 -14.48 -22.89
C GLY A 260 -8.16 -13.55 -22.50
N ALA A 261 -8.09 -13.11 -21.23
CA ALA A 261 -7.01 -12.28 -20.69
C ALA A 261 -6.05 -13.11 -19.80
N PRO A 262 -4.74 -12.77 -19.71
CA PRO A 262 -3.78 -13.49 -18.88
C PRO A 262 -4.21 -13.61 -17.41
N VAL A 263 -4.73 -12.53 -16.83
CA VAL A 263 -5.26 -12.43 -15.45
C VAL A 263 -6.47 -13.35 -15.20
N LEU A 264 -7.16 -13.79 -16.26
CA LEU A 264 -8.38 -14.61 -16.19
C LEU A 264 -8.15 -16.08 -16.59
N ARG A 265 -6.90 -16.53 -16.63
CA ARG A 265 -6.58 -17.93 -17.00
C ARG A 265 -7.04 -18.94 -15.94
N SER A 266 -7.05 -18.57 -14.65
CA SER A 266 -7.52 -19.45 -13.57
C SER A 266 -9.04 -19.45 -13.46
N GLY A 267 -9.62 -20.61 -13.11
CA GLY A 267 -11.07 -20.71 -12.86
C GLY A 267 -11.53 -19.82 -11.70
N GLU A 268 -10.69 -19.69 -10.67
CA GLU A 268 -10.92 -18.82 -9.50
C GLU A 268 -11.02 -17.34 -9.89
N ALA A 269 -10.10 -16.83 -10.72
CA ALA A 269 -10.13 -15.43 -11.17
C ALA A 269 -11.40 -15.14 -11.99
N ARG A 270 -11.83 -16.10 -12.83
CA ARG A 270 -13.07 -15.98 -13.61
C ARG A 270 -14.31 -15.98 -12.72
N ALA A 271 -14.36 -16.84 -11.69
CA ALA A 271 -15.45 -16.85 -10.73
C ALA A 271 -15.54 -15.53 -9.95
N LEU A 272 -14.39 -14.97 -9.55
CA LEU A 272 -14.34 -13.66 -8.89
C LEU A 272 -14.79 -12.53 -9.81
N LEU A 273 -14.31 -12.50 -11.06
CA LEU A 273 -14.77 -11.54 -12.05
C LEU A 273 -16.29 -11.66 -12.25
N ALA A 274 -16.82 -12.86 -12.43
CA ALA A 274 -18.25 -13.10 -12.65
C ALA A 274 -19.11 -12.48 -11.55
N ARG A 275 -18.69 -12.64 -10.28
CA ARG A 275 -19.37 -12.02 -9.12
C ARG A 275 -19.29 -10.49 -9.13
N LEU A 276 -18.20 -9.91 -9.63
CA LEU A 276 -17.98 -8.47 -9.66
C LEU A 276 -18.57 -7.78 -10.91
N LEU A 277 -18.88 -8.53 -11.97
CA LEU A 277 -19.31 -8.00 -13.26
C LEU A 277 -20.49 -7.03 -13.17
N PRO A 278 -21.59 -7.32 -12.45
CA PRO A 278 -22.72 -6.38 -12.36
C PRO A 278 -22.29 -4.99 -11.87
N ASN A 279 -21.47 -4.97 -10.82
CA ASN A 279 -20.98 -3.72 -10.23
C ASN A 279 -19.98 -3.01 -11.16
N ILE A 280 -19.09 -3.77 -11.81
CA ILE A 280 -18.12 -3.23 -12.78
C ILE A 280 -18.85 -2.55 -13.94
N LEU A 281 -19.84 -3.24 -14.53
CA LEU A 281 -20.61 -2.73 -15.66
C LEU A 281 -21.46 -1.52 -15.25
N ALA A 282 -22.13 -1.57 -14.10
CA ALA A 282 -22.87 -0.42 -13.59
C ALA A 282 -21.97 0.80 -13.34
N ALA A 283 -20.75 0.60 -12.81
CA ALA A 283 -19.80 1.68 -12.57
C ALA A 283 -19.33 2.34 -13.87
N PHE A 284 -19.01 1.55 -14.91
CA PHE A 284 -18.62 2.10 -16.22
C PHE A 284 -19.80 2.73 -16.97
N ALA A 285 -21.02 2.23 -16.77
CA ALA A 285 -22.24 2.83 -17.33
C ALA A 285 -22.48 4.27 -16.84
N ALA A 286 -22.04 4.60 -15.62
CA ALA A 286 -22.13 5.96 -15.07
C ALA A 286 -21.08 6.93 -15.64
N ALA A 287 -20.08 6.45 -16.40
CA ALA A 287 -19.05 7.30 -16.98
C ALA A 287 -19.60 8.13 -18.17
N PRO A 288 -18.99 9.29 -18.51
CA PRO A 288 -19.43 10.11 -19.65
C PRO A 288 -19.38 9.38 -21.00
N ALA A 289 -18.56 8.34 -21.13
CA ALA A 289 -18.43 7.52 -22.33
C ALA A 289 -18.32 6.03 -21.93
N PRO A 290 -19.45 5.34 -21.67
CA PRO A 290 -19.48 3.98 -21.14
C PRO A 290 -18.74 2.95 -21.98
N ASP A 291 -19.02 2.91 -23.30
CA ASP A 291 -18.41 1.94 -24.22
C ASP A 291 -16.88 2.11 -24.28
N ALA A 292 -16.41 3.36 -24.36
CA ALA A 292 -14.97 3.65 -24.36
C ALA A 292 -14.30 3.27 -23.03
N ALA A 293 -14.98 3.46 -21.91
CA ALA A 293 -14.48 3.05 -20.59
C ALA A 293 -14.40 1.52 -20.49
N LEU A 294 -15.39 0.79 -21.01
CA LEU A 294 -15.38 -0.66 -21.08
C LEU A 294 -14.24 -1.19 -21.96
N SER A 295 -13.98 -0.56 -23.13
CA SER A 295 -12.84 -0.93 -23.99
C SER A 295 -11.48 -0.61 -23.36
N ARG A 296 -11.38 0.45 -22.54
CA ARG A 296 -10.17 0.73 -21.73
C ARG A 296 -9.97 -0.35 -20.67
N PHE A 297 -11.06 -0.81 -20.04
CA PHE A 297 -11.01 -1.91 -19.08
C PHE A 297 -10.60 -3.24 -19.73
N ASP A 298 -11.10 -3.56 -20.92
CA ASP A 298 -10.66 -4.74 -21.69
C ASP A 298 -9.12 -4.74 -21.90
N ARG A 299 -8.56 -3.61 -22.35
CA ARG A 299 -7.10 -3.46 -22.52
C ARG A 299 -6.34 -3.50 -21.20
N PHE A 300 -6.90 -2.92 -20.15
CA PHE A 300 -6.33 -3.00 -18.81
C PHE A 300 -6.23 -4.46 -18.35
N LEU A 301 -7.31 -5.25 -18.48
CA LEU A 301 -7.32 -6.68 -18.16
C LEU A 301 -6.32 -7.48 -18.99
N ALA A 302 -6.19 -7.16 -20.29
CA ALA A 302 -5.25 -7.82 -21.18
C ALA A 302 -3.77 -7.58 -20.79
N GLY A 303 -3.47 -6.45 -20.16
CA GLY A 303 -2.12 -6.10 -19.70
C GLY A 303 -1.77 -6.61 -18.31
N LEU A 304 -2.75 -7.05 -17.52
CA LEU A 304 -2.52 -7.52 -16.15
C LEU A 304 -1.74 -8.85 -16.14
N PRO A 305 -0.85 -9.06 -15.16
CA PRO A 305 -0.18 -10.35 -14.97
C PRO A 305 -1.20 -11.45 -14.66
N PRO A 306 -0.86 -12.75 -14.84
CA PRO A 306 -1.72 -13.88 -14.51
C PRO A 306 -1.84 -14.10 -12.99
N ASP A 307 -2.20 -13.05 -12.25
CA ASP A 307 -2.50 -13.08 -10.82
C ASP A 307 -4.01 -12.90 -10.59
N ARG A 308 -4.53 -13.40 -9.47
CA ARG A 308 -5.95 -13.17 -9.10
C ARG A 308 -6.11 -12.03 -8.09
N ARG A 309 -5.02 -11.37 -7.70
CA ARG A 309 -4.94 -10.50 -6.51
C ARG A 309 -5.79 -9.26 -6.66
N LEU A 310 -5.92 -8.73 -7.88
CA LEU A 310 -6.79 -7.59 -8.15
C LEU A 310 -8.27 -7.91 -7.86
N PHE A 311 -8.83 -8.95 -8.46
CA PHE A 311 -10.25 -9.30 -8.28
C PHE A 311 -10.56 -9.74 -6.86
N SER A 312 -9.61 -10.46 -6.28
CA SER A 312 -9.51 -10.77 -4.88
C SER A 312 -9.68 -9.52 -4.00
N LEU A 313 -8.87 -8.50 -4.24
CA LEU A 313 -8.90 -7.23 -3.52
C LEU A 313 -10.22 -6.48 -3.75
N LEU A 314 -10.71 -6.39 -4.99
CA LEU A 314 -11.99 -5.75 -5.32
C LEU A 314 -13.20 -6.45 -4.68
N ALA A 315 -13.15 -7.77 -4.57
CA ALA A 315 -14.17 -8.54 -3.88
C ALA A 315 -14.15 -8.33 -2.36
N ALA A 316 -12.97 -8.18 -1.78
CA ALA A 316 -12.82 -7.89 -0.35
C ALA A 316 -13.13 -6.42 -0.01
N ARG A 317 -12.96 -5.52 -0.98
CA ARG A 317 -13.13 -4.06 -0.85
C ARG A 317 -13.84 -3.47 -2.06
N PRO A 318 -15.17 -3.63 -2.17
CA PRO A 318 -15.95 -3.12 -3.30
C PRO A 318 -15.78 -1.61 -3.53
N GLU A 319 -15.46 -0.83 -2.49
CA GLU A 319 -15.19 0.61 -2.56
C GLU A 319 -14.04 0.98 -3.51
N LEU A 320 -13.10 0.05 -3.74
CA LEU A 320 -11.99 0.24 -4.69
C LEU A 320 -12.43 0.27 -6.13
N LEU A 321 -13.59 -0.30 -6.44
CA LEU A 321 -14.07 -0.37 -7.80
C LEU A 321 -14.21 1.02 -8.42
N GLY A 322 -14.66 2.00 -7.64
CA GLY A 322 -14.70 3.39 -8.10
C GLY A 322 -13.32 3.91 -8.50
N ILE A 323 -12.25 3.58 -7.76
CA ILE A 323 -10.88 4.03 -8.09
C ILE A 323 -10.45 3.39 -9.41
N VAL A 324 -10.72 2.10 -9.59
CA VAL A 324 -10.41 1.39 -10.83
C VAL A 324 -11.14 2.02 -12.00
N THR A 325 -12.43 2.30 -11.85
CA THR A 325 -13.25 2.93 -12.89
C THR A 325 -12.74 4.33 -13.23
N ASP A 326 -12.44 5.17 -12.24
CA ASP A 326 -11.90 6.52 -12.46
C ASP A 326 -10.56 6.45 -13.19
N VAL A 327 -9.64 5.62 -12.71
CA VAL A 327 -8.28 5.51 -13.26
C VAL A 327 -8.30 4.94 -14.68
N VAL A 328 -8.99 3.81 -14.89
CA VAL A 328 -9.08 3.17 -16.21
C VAL A 328 -9.87 4.03 -17.19
N GLY A 329 -10.92 4.70 -16.71
CA GLY A 329 -11.80 5.55 -17.52
C GLY A 329 -11.12 6.83 -17.98
N SER A 330 -10.36 7.47 -17.10
CA SER A 330 -9.97 8.89 -17.25
C SER A 330 -8.46 9.18 -17.11
N ALA A 331 -7.65 8.25 -16.59
CA ALA A 331 -6.23 8.50 -16.31
C ALA A 331 -5.29 7.41 -16.89
N PRO A 332 -4.96 7.46 -18.19
CA PRO A 332 -4.15 6.43 -18.85
C PRO A 332 -2.78 6.19 -18.22
N LEU A 333 -2.13 7.23 -17.69
CA LEU A 333 -0.85 7.12 -17.00
C LEU A 333 -0.96 6.26 -15.74
N LEU A 334 -1.93 6.59 -14.87
CA LEU A 334 -2.20 5.85 -13.63
C LEU A 334 -2.66 4.42 -13.92
N ALA A 335 -3.47 4.23 -14.97
CA ALA A 335 -3.89 2.90 -15.42
C ALA A 335 -2.67 2.05 -15.84
N GLY A 336 -1.71 2.64 -16.55
CA GLY A 336 -0.45 1.98 -16.90
C GLY A 336 0.38 1.55 -15.69
N TRP A 337 0.40 2.34 -14.61
CA TRP A 337 1.01 1.94 -13.35
C TRP A 337 0.27 0.78 -12.70
N MET A 338 -1.06 0.85 -12.59
CA MET A 338 -1.88 -0.23 -12.05
C MET A 338 -1.78 -1.54 -12.85
N THR A 339 -1.65 -1.48 -14.18
CA THR A 339 -1.50 -2.67 -15.01
C THR A 339 -0.21 -3.43 -14.67
N ARG A 340 0.87 -2.71 -14.40
CA ARG A 340 2.15 -3.30 -13.98
C ARG A 340 2.11 -3.78 -12.53
N ARG A 341 1.43 -3.04 -11.65
CA ARG A 341 1.36 -3.36 -10.22
C ARG A 341 -0.06 -3.17 -9.68
N PRO A 342 -0.91 -4.21 -9.75
CA PRO A 342 -2.33 -4.09 -9.39
C PRO A 342 -2.56 -3.78 -7.90
N LEU A 343 -1.60 -4.12 -7.05
CA LEU A 343 -1.62 -3.84 -5.61
C LEU A 343 -1.41 -2.35 -5.26
N LEU A 344 -1.10 -1.49 -6.23
CA LEU A 344 -1.10 -0.03 -6.04
C LEU A 344 -2.44 0.48 -5.50
N LEU A 345 -3.54 -0.18 -5.83
CA LEU A 345 -4.87 0.14 -5.29
C LEU A 345 -4.96 0.06 -3.77
N GLU A 346 -4.17 -0.82 -3.13
CA GLU A 346 -4.14 -0.88 -1.66
C GLU A 346 -3.49 0.36 -1.03
N SER A 347 -2.50 0.93 -1.72
CA SER A 347 -1.84 2.17 -1.27
C SER A 347 -2.83 3.34 -1.27
N ALA A 348 -3.79 3.33 -2.19
CA ALA A 348 -4.89 4.28 -2.25
C ALA A 348 -6.01 3.99 -1.20
N LEU A 349 -5.73 3.22 -0.15
CA LEU A 349 -6.67 2.89 0.94
C LEU A 349 -6.00 2.85 2.33
N SER A 350 -4.89 3.57 2.57
CA SER A 350 -4.47 3.76 3.96
C SER A 350 -5.67 4.34 4.76
N ARG A 351 -5.90 3.94 6.00
CA ARG A 351 -7.12 4.33 6.76
C ARG A 351 -7.28 5.84 6.96
N ASP A 352 -6.20 6.57 6.75
CA ASP A 352 -6.10 8.02 6.70
C ASP A 352 -6.67 8.63 5.36
N PHE A 353 -6.93 7.80 4.34
CA PHE A 353 -7.16 8.19 2.94
C PHE A 353 -8.62 8.29 2.48
N THR A 354 -9.53 7.49 3.06
CA THR A 354 -10.95 7.42 2.63
C THR A 354 -11.88 8.26 3.49
N ASP A 355 -11.57 8.36 4.79
CA ASP A 355 -12.34 9.10 5.79
C ASP A 355 -11.52 10.31 6.26
N LEU A 356 -11.24 11.24 5.35
CA LEU A 356 -11.34 12.63 5.81
C LEU A 356 -12.83 12.83 6.10
N ASP A 357 -13.26 12.40 7.30
CA ASP A 357 -14.50 12.80 7.94
C ASP A 357 -14.40 14.32 8.11
N LEU A 358 -14.54 15.04 7.01
CA LEU A 358 -14.76 16.47 7.01
C LEU A 358 -16.07 16.61 7.78
N PRO A 359 -16.10 17.38 8.88
CA PRO A 359 -17.32 17.56 9.66
C PRO A 359 -18.44 17.95 8.70
N ASP A 360 -19.61 17.32 8.85
CA ASP A 360 -20.79 17.57 8.01
C ASP A 360 -20.90 19.07 7.74
N GLU A 361 -20.89 19.45 6.46
CA GLU A 361 -20.89 20.83 5.98
C GLU A 361 -22.19 21.59 6.36
N ASP A 362 -23.08 20.93 7.09
CA ASP A 362 -24.33 21.45 7.60
C ASP A 362 -24.09 22.65 8.53
N GLY A 363 -24.25 23.84 7.95
CA GLY A 363 -24.22 25.13 8.66
C GLY A 363 -22.98 25.98 8.42
N LEU A 364 -22.04 25.56 7.57
CA LEU A 364 -20.93 26.42 7.12
C LEU A 364 -21.26 27.12 5.81
N GLU A 365 -20.86 28.38 5.68
CA GLU A 365 -20.87 29.07 4.38
C GLU A 365 -19.91 28.34 3.40
N PRO A 366 -20.27 28.19 2.11
CA PRO A 366 -19.51 27.41 1.13
C PRO A 366 -18.01 27.78 1.04
N GLU A 367 -17.68 29.07 1.17
CA GLU A 367 -16.29 29.52 1.14
C GLU A 367 -15.48 29.08 2.37
N MET A 368 -16.13 28.99 3.54
CA MET A 368 -15.51 28.58 4.80
C MET A 368 -15.32 27.07 4.84
N ALA A 369 -16.30 26.30 4.35
CA ALA A 369 -16.20 24.86 4.18
C ALA A 369 -15.01 24.51 3.26
N GLU A 370 -14.88 25.21 2.13
CA GLU A 370 -13.77 25.00 1.19
C GLU A 370 -12.41 25.40 1.78
N ALA A 371 -12.34 26.49 2.56
CA ALA A 371 -11.12 26.87 3.27
C ALA A 371 -10.71 25.84 4.34
N ALA A 372 -11.67 25.33 5.12
CA ALA A 372 -11.44 24.31 6.14
C ALA A 372 -10.99 22.98 5.52
N ARG A 373 -11.65 22.55 4.43
CA ARG A 373 -11.27 21.38 3.64
C ARG A 373 -9.83 21.49 3.13
N ARG A 374 -9.48 22.61 2.50
CA ARG A 374 -8.09 22.86 2.04
C ARG A 374 -7.09 22.85 3.20
N GLY A 375 -7.46 23.42 4.35
CA GLY A 375 -6.62 23.39 5.56
C GLY A 375 -6.36 21.97 6.06
N LEU A 376 -7.40 21.13 6.14
CA LEU A 376 -7.31 19.74 6.59
C LEU A 376 -6.51 18.87 5.60
N VAL A 377 -6.76 19.02 4.29
CA VAL A 377 -5.97 18.37 3.25
C VAL A 377 -4.49 18.77 3.37
N ARG A 378 -4.17 20.06 3.54
CA ARG A 378 -2.78 20.48 3.74
C ARG A 378 -2.13 19.89 4.97
N LEU A 379 -2.82 19.86 6.12
CA LEU A 379 -2.30 19.26 7.35
C LEU A 379 -2.10 17.75 7.21
N PHE A 380 -3.03 17.07 6.54
CA PHE A 380 -2.94 15.67 6.20
C PHE A 380 -1.68 15.36 5.37
N TYR A 381 -1.52 16.06 4.25
CA TYR A 381 -0.38 15.88 3.37
C TYR A 381 0.93 16.30 4.03
N ALA A 382 0.93 17.31 4.88
CA ALA A 382 2.11 17.67 5.65
C ALA A 382 2.55 16.58 6.63
N ARG A 383 1.61 15.78 7.17
CA ARG A 383 1.89 14.67 8.10
C ARG A 383 2.26 13.38 7.37
N GLU A 384 1.47 12.98 6.37
CA GLU A 384 1.63 11.71 5.66
C GLU A 384 2.66 11.78 4.52
N PHE A 385 2.82 12.95 3.92
CA PHE A 385 3.76 13.25 2.84
C PHE A 385 4.75 14.35 3.24
N GLY A 386 5.00 14.51 4.54
CA GLY A 386 6.09 15.35 5.01
C GLY A 386 7.42 14.78 4.53
N ARG A 387 8.29 15.65 4.00
CA ARG A 387 9.59 15.23 3.43
C ARG A 387 10.42 14.41 4.42
N ALA A 388 10.40 14.77 5.71
CA ALA A 388 11.15 14.08 6.75
C ALA A 388 10.61 12.67 7.03
N GLU A 389 9.28 12.50 7.14
CA GLU A 389 8.69 11.17 7.28
C GLU A 389 8.95 10.30 6.05
N MET A 390 8.78 10.87 4.84
CA MET A 390 9.03 10.18 3.59
C MET A 390 10.50 9.73 3.45
N GLN A 391 11.43 10.61 3.85
CA GLN A 391 12.86 10.28 3.89
C GLN A 391 13.11 9.10 4.84
N ALA A 392 12.60 9.15 6.07
CA ALA A 392 12.78 8.09 7.05
C ALA A 392 12.14 6.75 6.60
N GLU A 393 10.98 6.80 5.95
CA GLU A 393 10.32 5.62 5.39
C GLU A 393 11.16 4.98 4.28
N LEU A 394 11.64 5.80 3.33
CA LEU A 394 12.45 5.29 2.23
C LEU A 394 13.81 4.78 2.72
N GLU A 395 14.45 5.45 3.68
CA GLU A 395 15.68 4.97 4.33
C GLU A 395 15.47 3.60 4.97
N ALA A 396 14.43 3.44 5.78
CA ALA A 396 14.10 2.16 6.40
C ALA A 396 13.77 1.06 5.37
N ALA A 397 13.28 1.43 4.18
CA ALA A 397 13.08 0.51 3.07
C ALA A 397 14.38 0.16 2.35
N ALA A 398 15.23 1.17 2.11
CA ALA A 398 16.53 1.06 1.47
C ALA A 398 17.53 0.22 2.28
N ASP A 399 17.47 0.28 3.62
CA ASP A 399 18.31 -0.53 4.53
C ASP A 399 18.16 -2.05 4.33
N ARG A 400 17.05 -2.48 3.70
CA ARG A 400 16.80 -3.89 3.38
C ARG A 400 17.34 -4.31 2.01
N ALA A 401 17.81 -3.37 1.18
CA ALA A 401 18.36 -3.67 -0.14
C ALA A 401 19.75 -4.32 0.00
N GLY A 402 20.00 -5.41 -0.72
CA GLY A 402 21.28 -6.11 -0.68
C GLY A 402 22.36 -5.43 -1.53
N ASP A 403 21.96 -4.81 -2.63
CA ASP A 403 22.83 -4.10 -3.56
C ASP A 403 22.13 -2.91 -4.25
N LEU A 404 22.84 -2.25 -5.18
CA LEU A 404 22.29 -1.11 -5.92
C LEU A 404 21.08 -1.50 -6.77
N LEU A 405 21.04 -2.70 -7.37
CA LEU A 405 19.90 -3.12 -8.20
C LEU A 405 18.65 -3.32 -7.33
N ASP A 406 18.80 -3.95 -6.16
CA ASP A 406 17.72 -4.07 -5.19
C ASP A 406 17.24 -2.69 -4.73
N LEU A 407 18.16 -1.75 -4.50
CA LEU A 407 17.82 -0.38 -4.11
C LEU A 407 17.04 0.35 -5.22
N LEU A 408 17.42 0.16 -6.50
CA LEU A 408 16.71 0.72 -7.64
C LEU A 408 15.24 0.28 -7.66
N ASP A 409 14.97 -0.99 -7.37
CA ASP A 409 13.61 -1.55 -7.30
C ASP A 409 12.85 -1.00 -6.08
N VAL A 410 13.49 -0.93 -4.91
CA VAL A 410 12.89 -0.37 -3.68
C VAL A 410 12.46 1.09 -3.88
N VAL A 411 13.34 1.94 -4.40
CA VAL A 411 13.04 3.37 -4.61
C VAL A 411 11.91 3.55 -5.62
N ARG A 412 11.90 2.80 -6.72
CA ARG A 412 10.82 2.82 -7.72
C ARG A 412 9.49 2.40 -7.14
N ARG A 413 9.50 1.30 -6.39
CA ARG A 413 8.31 0.77 -5.73
C ARG A 413 7.68 1.82 -4.83
N TRP A 414 8.49 2.41 -3.97
CA TRP A 414 8.07 3.43 -3.02
C TRP A 414 7.58 4.71 -3.71
N ALA A 415 8.35 5.23 -4.68
CA ALA A 415 7.98 6.46 -5.38
C ALA A 415 6.69 6.29 -6.19
N ASN A 416 6.56 5.20 -6.95
CA ASN A 416 5.37 4.93 -7.76
C ASN A 416 4.11 4.74 -6.89
N ASP A 417 4.24 4.18 -5.68
CA ASP A 417 3.15 4.11 -4.70
C ASP A 417 2.67 5.52 -4.32
N ARG A 418 3.59 6.41 -3.97
CA ARG A 418 3.26 7.80 -3.57
C ARG A 418 2.73 8.65 -4.73
N LEU A 419 3.33 8.53 -5.91
CA LEU A 419 2.86 9.21 -7.13
C LEU A 419 1.45 8.76 -7.50
N PHE A 420 1.15 7.46 -7.40
CA PHE A 420 -0.18 6.92 -7.66
C PHE A 420 -1.21 7.48 -6.69
N GLN A 421 -0.90 7.51 -5.39
CA GLN A 421 -1.78 8.09 -4.36
C GLN A 421 -2.12 9.56 -4.65
N ILE A 422 -1.10 10.41 -4.91
CA ILE A 422 -1.31 11.82 -5.24
C ILE A 422 -2.14 11.95 -6.52
N GLY A 423 -1.82 11.17 -7.56
CA GLY A 423 -2.55 11.17 -8.82
C GLY A 423 -4.04 10.79 -8.66
N THR A 424 -4.36 9.79 -7.83
CA THR A 424 -5.75 9.41 -7.53
C THR A 424 -6.50 10.52 -6.78
N HIS A 425 -5.84 11.22 -5.86
CA HIS A 425 -6.46 12.35 -5.15
C HIS A 425 -6.72 13.54 -6.06
N MET A 426 -5.79 13.86 -6.97
CA MET A 426 -6.01 14.89 -7.99
C MET A 426 -7.17 14.51 -8.92
N LEU A 427 -7.21 13.26 -9.38
CA LEU A 427 -8.25 12.76 -10.28
C LEU A 427 -9.66 12.87 -9.67
N ARG A 428 -9.76 12.68 -8.36
CA ARG A 428 -11.03 12.75 -7.60
C ARG A 428 -11.33 14.13 -7.03
N GLY A 429 -10.55 15.16 -7.42
CA GLY A 429 -10.73 16.53 -6.96
C GLY A 429 -10.46 16.74 -5.47
N ARG A 430 -9.79 15.79 -4.80
CA ARG A 430 -9.41 15.90 -3.38
C ARG A 430 -8.18 16.80 -3.17
N LEU A 431 -7.35 16.93 -4.20
CA LEU A 431 -6.15 17.75 -4.18
C LEU A 431 -6.10 18.61 -5.44
N SER A 432 -5.88 19.92 -5.27
CA SER A 432 -5.61 20.80 -6.40
C SER A 432 -4.20 20.58 -6.97
N PRO A 433 -3.93 20.89 -8.25
CA PRO A 433 -2.58 20.81 -8.82
C PRO A 433 -1.54 21.59 -8.02
N GLU A 434 -1.89 22.77 -7.50
CA GLU A 434 -1.02 23.63 -6.70
C GLU A 434 -0.66 22.99 -5.35
N GLU A 435 -1.59 22.24 -4.76
CA GLU A 435 -1.37 21.51 -3.50
C GLU A 435 -0.62 20.19 -3.73
N ALA A 436 -0.75 19.60 -4.93
CA ALA A 436 -0.05 18.38 -5.31
C ALA A 436 1.42 18.62 -5.66
N ALA A 437 1.77 19.79 -6.18
CA ALA A 437 3.09 20.05 -6.70
C ALA A 437 4.23 19.97 -5.65
N PRO A 438 4.10 20.55 -4.44
CA PRO A 438 5.13 20.40 -3.41
C PRO A 438 5.42 18.95 -2.97
N PRO A 439 4.43 18.10 -2.63
CA PRO A 439 4.71 16.71 -2.26
C PRO A 439 5.25 15.88 -3.45
N LEU A 440 4.86 16.18 -4.69
CA LEU A 440 5.48 15.57 -5.88
C LEU A 440 6.98 15.88 -5.99
N ALA A 441 7.36 17.14 -5.69
CA ALA A 441 8.76 17.54 -5.62
C ALA A 441 9.50 16.89 -4.44
N ASP A 442 8.85 16.75 -3.29
CA ASP A 442 9.45 16.07 -2.13
C ASP A 442 9.73 14.59 -2.40
N ILE A 443 8.85 13.88 -3.12
CA ILE A 443 9.10 12.49 -3.54
C ILE A 443 10.37 12.41 -4.39
N ALA A 444 10.51 13.30 -5.38
CA ALA A 444 11.69 13.34 -6.23
C ALA A 444 12.96 13.67 -5.43
N ASP A 445 12.89 14.63 -4.50
CA ASP A 445 14.00 15.00 -3.62
C ASP A 445 14.48 13.82 -2.76
N VAL A 446 13.54 13.09 -2.14
CA VAL A 446 13.80 11.91 -1.31
C VAL A 446 14.41 10.78 -2.13
N CYS A 447 13.93 10.56 -3.37
CA CYS A 447 14.50 9.57 -4.28
C CYS A 447 15.95 9.91 -4.67
N VAL A 448 16.23 11.17 -5.02
CA VAL A 448 17.60 11.63 -5.32
C VAL A 448 18.49 11.47 -4.09
N GLY A 449 17.98 11.83 -2.91
CA GLY A 449 18.68 11.71 -1.63
C GLY A 449 19.06 10.28 -1.27
N ALA A 450 18.22 9.30 -1.59
CA ALA A 450 18.51 7.88 -1.38
C ALA A 450 19.47 7.30 -2.44
N LEU A 451 19.31 7.67 -3.71
CA LEU A 451 20.10 7.11 -4.81
C LEU A 451 21.51 7.67 -4.91
N MET A 452 21.70 8.97 -4.66
CA MET A 452 23.00 9.63 -4.86
C MET A 452 24.12 9.01 -3.99
N PRO A 453 23.95 8.81 -2.66
CA PRO A 453 24.97 8.17 -1.83
C PRO A 453 25.32 6.75 -2.29
N ALA A 454 24.31 5.93 -2.62
CA ALA A 454 24.53 4.57 -3.09
C ALA A 454 25.28 4.53 -4.43
N VAL A 455 24.96 5.44 -5.35
CA VAL A 455 25.67 5.60 -6.61
C VAL A 455 27.12 6.03 -6.37
N GLN A 456 27.39 6.92 -5.40
CA GLN A 456 28.76 7.30 -5.03
C GLN A 456 29.55 6.10 -4.51
N GLU A 457 28.99 5.29 -3.61
CA GLU A 457 29.69 4.12 -3.05
C GLU A 457 30.08 3.12 -4.15
N VAL A 458 29.14 2.77 -5.03
CA VAL A 458 29.41 1.84 -6.14
C VAL A 458 30.45 2.42 -7.11
N PHE A 459 30.40 3.73 -7.36
CA PHE A 459 31.38 4.39 -8.21
C PHE A 459 32.77 4.44 -7.56
N ALA A 460 32.82 4.71 -6.26
CA ALA A 460 34.04 4.75 -5.46
C ALA A 460 34.71 3.38 -5.33
N ALA A 461 33.96 2.27 -5.35
CA ALA A 461 34.54 0.93 -5.36
C ALA A 461 35.48 0.69 -6.57
N VAL A 462 35.28 1.40 -7.69
CA VAL A 462 36.09 1.26 -8.91
C VAL A 462 37.12 2.39 -9.06
N HIS A 463 36.72 3.61 -8.75
CA HIS A 463 37.50 4.82 -9.03
C HIS A 463 38.06 5.51 -7.78
N GLY A 464 37.68 5.04 -6.59
CA GLY A 464 37.97 5.72 -5.33
C GLY A 464 37.18 7.01 -5.20
N ARG A 465 37.62 7.90 -4.32
CA ARG A 465 37.06 9.24 -4.12
C ARG A 465 38.08 10.29 -4.51
N VAL A 466 37.60 11.47 -4.88
CA VAL A 466 38.46 12.65 -5.03
C VAL A 466 38.78 13.17 -3.64
N PRO A 467 40.06 13.24 -3.21
CA PRO A 467 40.42 13.76 -1.89
C PRO A 467 39.92 15.18 -1.68
N GLY A 468 39.24 15.42 -0.55
CA GLY A 468 38.60 16.71 -0.25
C GLY A 468 37.41 17.05 -1.15
N GLY A 469 37.06 16.17 -2.10
CA GLY A 469 35.98 16.38 -3.05
C GLY A 469 34.60 16.33 -2.41
N ARG A 470 33.70 17.22 -2.85
CA ARG A 470 32.29 17.27 -2.42
C ARG A 470 31.39 17.41 -3.63
N ALA A 471 30.18 16.87 -3.56
CA ALA A 471 29.15 17.00 -4.59
C ALA A 471 27.83 17.53 -4.03
N ALA A 472 27.04 18.13 -4.92
CA ALA A 472 25.66 18.52 -4.69
C ALA A 472 24.84 18.30 -5.97
N VAL A 473 23.56 17.99 -5.82
CA VAL A 473 22.60 17.87 -6.93
C VAL A 473 21.68 19.08 -6.86
N LEU A 474 21.66 19.82 -7.97
CA LEU A 474 20.81 20.99 -8.17
C LEU A 474 19.64 20.61 -9.05
N ALA A 475 18.43 21.03 -8.68
CA ALA A 475 17.24 20.94 -9.51
C ALA A 475 16.92 22.27 -10.18
N PHE A 476 16.42 22.20 -11.39
CA PHE A 476 15.93 23.30 -12.22
C PHE A 476 14.48 23.05 -12.62
N GLY A 477 13.92 23.92 -13.45
CA GLY A 477 12.56 23.75 -13.96
C GLY A 477 11.51 23.62 -12.86
N ASP A 478 10.58 22.68 -13.07
CA ASP A 478 9.44 22.47 -12.17
C ASP A 478 9.86 21.83 -10.85
N LEU A 479 10.88 20.96 -10.85
CA LEU A 479 11.44 20.41 -9.61
C LEU A 479 12.12 21.48 -8.75
N GLY A 480 12.83 22.40 -9.41
CA GLY A 480 13.49 23.53 -8.76
C GLY A 480 12.49 24.46 -8.07
N CYS A 481 11.41 24.82 -8.77
CA CYS A 481 10.32 25.62 -8.23
C CYS A 481 9.31 24.87 -7.35
N ARG A 482 9.38 23.54 -7.30
CA ARG A 482 8.39 22.67 -6.63
C ARG A 482 6.98 22.80 -7.22
N GLU A 483 6.91 22.95 -8.54
CA GLU A 483 5.71 23.06 -9.37
C GLU A 483 5.47 21.77 -10.19
N MET A 484 5.91 20.63 -9.65
CA MET A 484 5.87 19.36 -10.38
C MET A 484 4.45 18.86 -10.66
N THR A 485 4.32 18.19 -11.81
CA THR A 485 3.19 17.34 -12.16
C THR A 485 3.57 15.87 -12.01
N VAL A 486 2.57 14.99 -12.01
CA VAL A 486 2.76 13.53 -11.93
C VAL A 486 3.63 12.99 -13.07
N SER A 487 3.72 13.71 -14.19
CA SER A 487 4.50 13.35 -15.38
C SER A 487 5.73 14.24 -15.62
N SER A 488 6.10 15.10 -14.67
CA SER A 488 7.25 16.01 -14.85
C SER A 488 8.56 15.24 -15.01
N GLU A 489 9.42 15.76 -15.89
CA GLU A 489 10.80 15.30 -16.03
C GLU A 489 11.67 15.98 -14.97
N LEU A 490 12.79 15.37 -14.58
CA LEU A 490 13.73 15.96 -13.64
C LEU A 490 14.85 16.68 -14.40
N ASP A 491 14.89 18.00 -14.31
CA ASP A 491 16.01 18.82 -14.78
C ASP A 491 17.03 18.96 -13.65
N LEU A 492 18.15 18.25 -13.75
CA LEU A 492 19.16 18.17 -12.69
C LEU A 492 20.54 18.61 -13.19
N MET A 493 21.40 19.06 -12.27
CA MET A 493 22.82 19.30 -12.54
C MET A 493 23.67 18.88 -11.35
N LEU A 494 24.80 18.25 -11.62
CA LEU A 494 25.78 17.91 -10.57
C LEU A 494 26.75 19.10 -10.37
N LEU A 495 26.76 19.65 -9.17
CA LEU A 495 27.75 20.62 -8.71
C LEU A 495 28.83 19.88 -7.91
N TYR A 496 30.10 20.25 -8.07
CA TYR A 496 31.17 19.68 -7.25
C TYR A 496 32.23 20.71 -6.84
N ASP A 497 33.00 20.40 -5.82
CA ASP A 497 34.18 21.17 -5.40
C ASP A 497 35.32 20.20 -5.06
N HIS A 498 36.58 20.59 -5.29
CA HIS A 498 37.74 19.72 -5.08
C HIS A 498 39.05 20.52 -4.90
N GLU A 499 40.06 19.89 -4.29
CA GLU A 499 41.38 20.51 -4.03
C GLU A 499 42.42 20.29 -5.17
N GLY A 500 41.99 19.71 -6.29
CA GLY A 500 42.83 19.51 -7.49
C GLY A 500 43.46 18.13 -7.66
N ALA A 501 43.39 17.24 -6.68
CA ALA A 501 43.94 15.89 -6.78
C ALA A 501 43.02 14.93 -7.57
N PRO A 502 43.55 13.93 -8.31
CA PRO A 502 42.76 12.89 -8.96
C PRO A 502 42.11 11.95 -7.93
N SER A 503 41.16 11.15 -8.37
CA SER A 503 40.52 10.13 -7.52
C SER A 503 41.51 9.06 -7.06
N ASP A 504 41.32 8.49 -5.86
CA ASP A 504 42.31 7.65 -5.17
C ASP A 504 42.15 6.13 -5.33
N GLY A 505 41.30 5.68 -6.26
CA GLY A 505 41.01 4.25 -6.43
C GLY A 505 41.83 3.53 -7.51
N PRO A 506 41.52 2.24 -7.75
CA PRO A 506 42.25 1.41 -8.70
C PRO A 506 42.33 1.96 -10.13
N ARG A 507 41.32 2.74 -10.54
CA ARG A 507 41.28 3.45 -11.83
C ARG A 507 41.12 4.94 -11.60
N LEU A 508 42.25 5.64 -11.54
CA LEU A 508 42.32 7.08 -11.33
C LEU A 508 41.51 7.85 -12.39
N LEU A 509 40.83 8.91 -11.95
CA LEU A 509 40.18 9.89 -12.81
C LEU A 509 40.50 11.30 -12.33
N ASP A 510 40.74 12.22 -13.27
CA ASP A 510 40.76 13.64 -12.96
C ASP A 510 39.38 14.09 -12.46
N PRO A 511 39.28 15.08 -11.55
CA PRO A 511 38.04 15.51 -10.91
C PRO A 511 36.88 15.79 -11.88
N ASP A 512 37.12 16.57 -12.93
CA ASP A 512 36.11 16.90 -13.94
C ASP A 512 35.54 15.63 -14.61
N ALA A 513 36.43 14.68 -14.96
CA ALA A 513 36.05 13.41 -15.55
C ALA A 513 35.34 12.49 -14.55
N TYR A 514 35.75 12.53 -13.28
CA TYR A 514 35.12 11.79 -12.19
C TYR A 514 33.66 12.22 -12.01
N TYR A 515 33.42 13.51 -11.77
CA TYR A 515 32.08 14.02 -11.52
C TYR A 515 31.19 13.99 -12.76
N ALA A 516 31.73 14.20 -13.96
CA ALA A 516 30.95 14.01 -15.19
C ALA A 516 30.49 12.55 -15.41
N ARG A 517 31.30 11.56 -15.00
CA ARG A 517 30.91 10.14 -15.06
C ARG A 517 29.96 9.77 -13.93
N LEU A 518 30.17 10.30 -12.72
CA LEU A 518 29.28 10.12 -11.59
C LEU A 518 27.87 10.66 -11.89
N CYS A 519 27.78 11.85 -12.50
CA CYS A 519 26.52 12.43 -12.97
C CYS A 519 25.77 11.50 -13.94
N ARG A 520 26.47 10.90 -14.91
CA ARG A 520 25.87 9.91 -15.82
C ARG A 520 25.40 8.64 -15.10
N ARG A 521 26.06 8.23 -14.01
CA ARG A 521 25.63 7.08 -13.21
C ARG A 521 24.36 7.40 -12.43
N LEU A 522 24.24 8.60 -11.86
CA LEU A 522 23.00 9.05 -11.23
C LEU A 522 21.86 9.10 -12.25
N MET A 523 22.11 9.68 -13.43
CA MET A 523 21.12 9.70 -14.52
C MET A 523 20.65 8.29 -14.87
N ALA A 524 21.57 7.35 -15.06
CA ALA A 524 21.23 5.96 -15.32
C ALA A 524 20.40 5.32 -14.18
N ALA A 525 20.72 5.62 -12.91
CA ALA A 525 19.95 5.13 -11.76
C ALA A 525 18.51 5.67 -11.76
N LEU A 526 18.31 6.94 -12.13
CA LEU A 526 17.00 7.58 -12.21
C LEU A 526 16.17 7.09 -13.42
N THR A 527 16.82 6.81 -14.57
CA THR A 527 16.11 6.50 -15.82
C THR A 527 16.07 5.02 -16.19
N ALA A 528 16.75 4.13 -15.45
CA ALA A 528 16.76 2.71 -15.77
C ALA A 528 15.35 2.10 -15.69
N GLU A 529 15.03 1.25 -16.66
CA GLU A 529 13.86 0.38 -16.62
C GLU A 529 14.21 -0.88 -15.82
N THR A 530 13.40 -1.16 -14.80
CA THR A 530 13.58 -2.31 -13.91
C THR A 530 12.35 -3.21 -13.91
N THR A 531 12.31 -4.22 -13.03
CA THR A 531 11.09 -5.02 -12.84
C THR A 531 9.93 -4.19 -12.28
N GLU A 532 10.24 -3.09 -11.58
CA GLU A 532 9.27 -2.12 -11.06
C GLU A 532 8.95 -0.98 -12.06
N GLY A 533 9.52 -1.04 -13.28
CA GLY A 533 9.39 -0.02 -14.33
C GLY A 533 10.40 1.13 -14.22
N GLY A 534 10.09 2.25 -14.88
CA GLY A 534 10.83 3.50 -14.78
C GLY A 534 10.50 4.28 -13.50
N LEU A 535 11.44 5.12 -13.05
CA LEU A 535 11.26 6.05 -11.93
C LEU A 535 10.92 7.45 -12.46
N TYR A 536 11.88 8.12 -13.09
CA TYR A 536 11.68 9.41 -13.75
C TYR A 536 12.36 9.43 -15.11
N ARG A 537 11.87 10.28 -16.00
CA ARG A 537 12.71 10.82 -17.06
C ARG A 537 13.57 11.92 -16.44
N ALA A 538 14.87 11.90 -16.68
CA ALA A 538 15.81 12.86 -16.13
C ALA A 538 16.70 13.42 -17.23
N ASP A 539 16.87 14.74 -17.24
CA ASP A 539 17.84 15.45 -18.04
C ASP A 539 18.89 16.07 -17.12
N MET A 540 20.15 15.73 -17.34
CA MET A 540 21.29 16.29 -16.59
C MET A 540 21.87 17.55 -17.25
N ARG A 541 21.19 18.07 -18.28
CA ARG A 541 21.50 19.33 -18.96
C ARG A 541 20.23 20.17 -19.00
N PRO A 542 19.91 20.87 -17.89
CA PRO A 542 18.70 21.68 -17.81
C PRO A 542 18.59 22.57 -19.05
N ARG A 543 17.42 22.55 -19.70
CA ARG A 543 17.20 23.21 -21.00
C ARG A 543 17.57 24.70 -20.94
N GLU A 544 17.46 25.29 -19.76
CA GLU A 544 17.74 26.68 -19.45
C GLU A 544 19.24 27.03 -19.39
N THR A 545 20.12 26.02 -19.27
CA THR A 545 21.59 26.17 -19.33
C THR A 545 22.16 25.94 -20.74
N GLY A 546 21.33 25.51 -21.69
CA GLY A 546 21.69 25.25 -23.08
C GLY A 546 22.30 23.86 -23.34
N SER A 547 22.08 23.32 -24.54
CA SER A 547 22.48 21.96 -24.95
C SER A 547 23.99 21.69 -24.98
N SER A 548 24.80 22.74 -24.82
CA SER A 548 26.28 22.71 -24.85
C SER A 548 26.93 22.79 -23.46
N GLY A 549 26.13 22.90 -22.39
CA GLY A 549 26.63 22.99 -21.01
C GLY A 549 27.28 21.68 -20.50
N PRO A 550 28.22 21.77 -19.54
CA PRO A 550 28.85 20.60 -18.95
C PRO A 550 27.86 19.80 -18.08
N LEU A 551 27.96 18.47 -18.09
CA LEU A 551 27.12 17.57 -17.27
C LEU A 551 27.35 17.74 -15.76
N ALA A 552 28.50 18.27 -15.39
CA ALA A 552 28.85 18.58 -14.02
C ALA A 552 29.64 19.90 -14.00
N CYS A 553 29.35 20.78 -13.06
CA CYS A 553 29.98 22.09 -12.94
C CYS A 553 30.76 22.18 -11.63
N SER A 554 31.97 22.74 -11.66
CA SER A 554 32.69 23.01 -10.41
C SER A 554 32.18 24.32 -9.78
N LEU A 555 32.07 24.36 -8.46
CA LEU A 555 31.70 25.58 -7.73
C LEU A 555 32.68 26.71 -8.03
N ARG A 556 33.97 26.39 -8.19
CA ARG A 556 34.97 27.35 -8.63
C ARG A 556 34.65 27.95 -9.99
N ALA A 557 34.31 27.14 -11.00
CA ALA A 557 33.92 27.65 -12.31
C ALA A 557 32.66 28.53 -12.25
N PHE A 558 31.72 28.19 -11.37
CA PHE A 558 30.54 29.02 -11.11
C PHE A 558 30.89 30.38 -10.47
N LEU A 559 31.80 30.39 -9.50
CA LEU A 559 32.27 31.61 -8.83
C LEU A 559 33.14 32.49 -9.75
N ASP A 560 34.00 31.87 -10.54
CA ASP A 560 34.90 32.54 -11.48
C ASP A 560 34.14 33.09 -12.71
N TYR A 561 32.89 32.66 -12.92
CA TYR A 561 32.04 33.18 -13.99
C TYR A 561 31.73 34.67 -13.76
N PRO A 562 32.06 35.58 -14.70
CA PRO A 562 31.88 37.02 -14.48
C PRO A 562 30.39 37.34 -14.24
N HIS A 563 30.01 37.61 -12.99
CA HIS A 563 28.59 37.74 -12.59
C HIS A 563 27.81 38.83 -13.35
N GLY A 564 28.50 39.84 -13.88
CA GLY A 564 27.94 40.88 -14.74
C GLY A 564 27.75 40.49 -16.21
N ARG A 565 28.22 39.31 -16.64
CA ARG A 565 28.05 38.76 -17.99
C ARG A 565 26.95 37.70 -18.09
N ALA A 566 26.35 37.28 -16.97
CA ALA A 566 25.25 36.33 -16.97
C ALA A 566 24.08 36.86 -17.80
N GLY A 567 23.68 36.09 -18.82
CA GLY A 567 22.57 36.45 -19.70
C GLY A 567 21.21 36.27 -19.06
N ALA A 568 20.16 36.84 -19.68
CA ALA A 568 18.78 36.64 -19.23
C ALA A 568 18.37 35.15 -19.05
N PRO A 569 18.76 34.21 -19.95
CA PRO A 569 18.43 32.78 -19.77
C PRO A 569 19.07 32.17 -18.53
N GLU A 570 20.35 32.45 -18.32
CA GLU A 570 21.12 31.91 -17.18
C GLU A 570 20.56 32.42 -15.85
N LEU A 571 20.15 33.70 -15.79
CA LEU A 571 19.53 34.28 -14.61
C LEU A 571 18.13 33.72 -14.33
N ALA A 572 17.35 33.45 -15.38
CA ALA A 572 16.04 32.80 -15.25
C ALA A 572 16.18 31.36 -14.72
N ALA A 573 17.13 30.60 -15.27
CA ALA A 573 17.48 29.26 -14.81
C ALA A 573 17.92 29.27 -13.33
N LEU A 574 18.86 30.17 -13.02
CA LEU A 574 19.46 30.26 -11.69
C LEU A 574 18.44 30.71 -10.65
N ARG A 575 17.43 31.51 -11.00
CA ARG A 575 16.35 31.88 -10.09
C ARG A 575 15.44 30.70 -9.72
N ARG A 576 15.30 29.71 -10.61
CA ARG A 576 14.53 28.48 -10.37
C ARG A 576 15.38 27.35 -9.78
N ALA A 577 16.70 27.54 -9.69
CA ALA A 577 17.61 26.50 -9.21
C ALA A 577 17.49 26.29 -7.70
N ARG A 578 17.49 25.03 -7.25
CA ARG A 578 17.39 24.64 -5.83
C ARG A 578 18.30 23.46 -5.52
N VAL A 579 18.91 23.44 -4.34
CA VAL A 579 19.67 22.29 -3.87
C VAL A 579 18.71 21.17 -3.45
N VAL A 580 18.89 19.98 -4.02
CA VAL A 580 18.11 18.78 -3.67
C VAL A 580 18.88 17.86 -2.73
N TRP A 581 20.19 17.75 -2.95
CA TRP A 581 21.10 16.93 -2.16
C TRP A 581 22.51 17.57 -2.12
N SER A 582 23.25 17.44 -1.02
CA SER A 582 24.62 17.99 -0.91
C SER A 582 25.47 17.34 0.19
N GLU A 583 26.79 17.28 -0.05
CA GLU A 583 27.81 16.93 0.94
C GLU A 583 28.44 18.17 1.60
N GLY A 584 28.68 18.09 2.92
CA GLY A 584 29.57 18.99 3.66
C GLY A 584 29.33 20.49 3.44
N GLY A 585 28.09 20.95 3.36
CA GLY A 585 27.75 22.38 3.18
C GLY A 585 28.09 22.98 1.81
N LEU A 586 28.36 22.15 0.79
CA LEU A 586 28.55 22.63 -0.58
C LEU A 586 27.30 23.32 -1.13
N GLY A 587 26.11 22.82 -0.77
CA GLY A 587 24.82 23.39 -1.11
C GLY A 587 24.66 24.81 -0.55
N ASP A 588 24.96 25.01 0.73
CA ASP A 588 24.89 26.34 1.37
C ASP A 588 25.79 27.36 0.66
N ARG A 589 27.01 26.93 0.28
CA ARG A 589 27.95 27.76 -0.48
C ARG A 589 27.43 28.11 -1.87
N PHE A 590 26.76 27.17 -2.54
CA PHE A 590 26.11 27.43 -3.82
C PHE A 590 24.97 28.42 -3.66
N GLU A 591 24.09 28.25 -2.67
CA GLU A 591 22.95 29.15 -2.44
C GLU A 591 23.40 30.57 -2.06
N GLU A 592 24.51 30.69 -1.32
CA GLU A 592 25.15 31.99 -1.08
C GLU A 592 25.64 32.64 -2.37
N ALA A 593 26.37 31.88 -3.20
CA ALA A 593 26.87 32.35 -4.49
C ALA A 593 25.71 32.72 -5.45
N GLN A 594 24.66 31.90 -5.50
CA GLN A 594 23.44 32.13 -6.25
C GLN A 594 22.78 33.46 -5.85
N ARG A 595 22.59 33.70 -4.54
CA ARG A 595 22.04 34.96 -4.03
C ARG A 595 22.92 36.15 -4.42
N ALA A 596 24.24 36.03 -4.34
CA ALA A 596 25.17 37.08 -4.74
C ALA A 596 25.04 37.43 -6.23
N VAL A 597 24.96 36.41 -7.11
CA VAL A 597 24.79 36.62 -8.56
C VAL A 597 23.46 37.29 -8.88
N LEU A 598 22.37 36.87 -8.24
CA LEU A 598 21.04 37.43 -8.45
C LEU A 598 20.91 38.87 -7.92
N ALA A 599 21.67 39.22 -6.88
CA ALA A 599 21.66 40.57 -6.29
C ALA A 599 22.43 41.63 -7.11
N VAL A 600 23.23 41.24 -8.10
CA VAL A 600 23.99 42.20 -8.93
C VAL A 600 23.03 43.12 -9.70
N PRO A 601 23.09 44.46 -9.53
CA PRO A 601 22.28 45.40 -10.30
C PRO A 601 22.60 45.31 -11.80
N ARG A 602 21.56 45.29 -12.64
CA ARG A 602 21.69 45.17 -14.10
C ARG A 602 20.80 46.20 -14.80
N PRO A 603 21.21 46.74 -15.97
CA PRO A 603 20.39 47.65 -16.74
C PRO A 603 19.15 46.94 -17.28
N ALA A 604 17.98 47.54 -17.08
CA ALA A 604 16.68 46.92 -17.38
C ALA A 604 16.45 46.64 -18.87
N GLY A 605 16.94 47.50 -19.77
CA GLY A 605 16.75 47.36 -21.23
C GLY A 605 17.32 46.04 -21.78
N PRO A 606 18.65 45.81 -21.69
CA PRO A 606 19.26 44.58 -22.19
C PRO A 606 18.70 43.30 -21.56
N LEU A 607 18.27 43.35 -20.30
CA LEU A 607 17.65 42.22 -19.62
C LEU A 607 16.24 41.94 -20.18
N ALA A 608 15.43 42.98 -20.38
CA ALA A 608 14.10 42.86 -20.97
C ALA A 608 14.16 42.35 -22.42
N ASP A 609 15.11 42.86 -23.22
CA ASP A 609 15.34 42.42 -24.60
C ASP A 609 15.73 40.94 -24.64
N GLY A 610 16.62 40.50 -23.74
CA GLY A 610 16.99 39.10 -23.60
C GLY A 610 15.82 38.20 -23.23
N LEU A 611 15.00 38.60 -22.26
CA LEU A 611 13.79 37.86 -21.86
C LEU A 611 12.73 37.81 -22.99
N ALA A 612 12.58 38.90 -23.74
CA ALA A 612 11.68 38.95 -24.89
C ALA A 612 12.15 38.02 -26.02
N ALA A 613 13.46 37.98 -26.30
CA ALA A 613 14.04 37.06 -27.27
C ALA A 613 13.84 35.59 -26.88
N MET A 614 13.98 35.25 -25.60
CA MET A 614 13.68 33.90 -25.07
C MET A 614 12.22 33.51 -25.30
N ARG A 615 11.28 34.43 -25.00
CA ARG A 615 9.84 34.20 -25.24
C ARG A 615 9.52 34.01 -26.72
N GLY A 616 10.16 34.76 -27.61
CA GLY A 616 10.02 34.59 -29.06
C GLY A 616 10.51 33.23 -29.56
N GLN A 617 11.67 32.77 -29.11
CA GLN A 617 12.23 31.46 -29.50
C GLN A 617 11.42 30.27 -28.97
N GLY A 618 10.85 30.38 -27.76
CA GLY A 618 9.96 29.37 -27.20
C GLY A 618 8.63 29.22 -27.96
N ALA A 619 8.11 30.32 -28.51
CA ALA A 619 6.88 30.30 -29.32
C ALA A 619 7.07 29.64 -30.69
N ASP A 620 8.22 29.86 -31.35
CA ASP A 620 8.52 29.30 -32.68
C ASP A 620 8.81 27.79 -32.66
N ALA A 621 9.32 27.25 -31.53
CA ALA A 621 9.57 25.82 -31.36
C ALA A 621 8.30 24.97 -31.12
N ALA A 622 7.16 25.59 -30.78
CA ALA A 622 6.00 24.86 -30.24
C ALA A 622 4.96 24.39 -31.28
N GLY A 623 5.03 24.84 -32.55
CA GLY A 623 4.30 24.22 -33.67
C GLY A 623 2.79 23.90 -33.49
N GLY A 624 2.07 24.61 -32.62
CA GLY A 624 0.65 24.37 -32.31
C GLY A 624 0.20 25.03 -30.99
N PRO A 625 -1.11 25.04 -30.67
CA PRO A 625 -1.64 25.63 -29.44
C PRO A 625 -1.34 24.70 -28.25
N ALA A 626 -0.13 24.76 -27.72
CA ALA A 626 0.25 24.12 -26.46
C ALA A 626 -0.14 25.04 -25.30
N LEU A 627 -0.89 24.56 -24.31
CA LEU A 627 -1.33 25.33 -23.13
C LEU A 627 -0.19 25.94 -22.29
N GLY A 628 1.04 25.44 -22.43
CA GLY A 628 2.21 26.00 -21.73
C GLY A 628 2.89 27.20 -22.41
N HIS A 629 2.50 27.57 -23.65
CA HIS A 629 3.18 28.60 -24.44
C HIS A 629 2.29 29.55 -25.29
N PRO A 630 0.97 29.73 -25.09
CA PRO A 630 0.25 30.78 -25.81
C PRO A 630 0.47 32.15 -25.14
N PRO A 631 0.30 33.28 -25.87
CA PRO A 631 0.28 34.59 -25.24
C PRO A 631 -0.81 34.66 -24.16
N GLY A 632 -0.41 34.88 -22.90
CA GLY A 632 -1.32 34.92 -21.75
C GLY A 632 -1.36 33.64 -20.90
N GLY A 633 -0.61 32.60 -21.28
CA GLY A 633 -0.31 31.43 -20.43
C GLY A 633 0.94 31.61 -19.56
#